data_AF-A0A961DNA1-F1
#
_entry.id   AF-A0A961DNA1-F1
#
_cell.length_a   1.000
_cell.length_b   1.000
_cell.length_c   1.000
_cell.angle_alpha   90.00
_cell.angle_beta   90.00
_cell.angle_gamma   90.00
#
_symmetry.space_group_name_H-M   'P 1'
#
loop_
_entity.id
_entity.type
_entity.pdbx_description
1 polymer ?
#
loop_
_entity_poly.entity_id
_entity_poly.type
_entity_poly.pdbx_seq_one_letter_code
_entity_poly.pdbx_strand_id
1 'polypeptide(L)'
;TFDGADPMVVDLTEDSRGVGQIIDLGDRRFTTLRITVRTTDADGRGTFANLSGVGFSTLRLGDIPASVEQIRPPTDLLDALGSRSDDLALSWVFRRRTAPADSGARDEETRLVRVATMESARTFAVSGAMRVDPDADDARIDELVGVGGATMNSSSGLRGDAASRASKAFDGRAATSWQSSLNPQPGEWLSFVTAEPVTATVNSISVLADGRHSVPTVVHFEVDGVALAPIRLPEAEDGPRGTVRRLAFDPVEFTGRDVRLVIDEFRSVTSPDWLSKAPTTLAVSVAEVGSTQLRSAVVATVPGLATCRSDLVSVGGTALAVVADGFADGARPADVLESAERGELVRFSACDPSGAGAVAVATLAEGETIVETSEAAVGALSVDRLVLSSGVDPTATSDSGPALTVSRKSPVHIVATPRADVSEPFWLVLGQSYNAGWQLRINGEIADQQMLANGFANAWYIDPARHGNTLRFEFVWTPQSRVWIGLFVSAFGLLLCIGLAFRPPAPSRSIPAPLQPSLIAWNDAYGRVIAALPATLWSLAATALGLFLLGGWWGFVVGAATFAALRTDLGWTVLRFATIALLGLAGAYVTAKQAANGYPLEFGWAGHFDRAHWPTMLAYCLIGVECLVEVLRGGWRRSVLRHS
;
A
#
# COMPACT_ATOMS: atom_id res chain seq x y z
N THR A 1 9.08 -8.60 28.94
CA THR A 1 8.80 -9.78 29.79
C THR A 1 9.72 -10.91 29.36
N PHE A 2 10.01 -11.84 30.26
CA PHE A 2 10.88 -12.98 30.03
C PHE A 2 10.09 -14.26 30.30
N ASP A 3 9.93 -15.15 29.31
CA ASP A 3 9.12 -16.39 29.41
C ASP A 3 7.70 -16.16 29.98
N GLY A 4 7.10 -15.01 29.67
CA GLY A 4 5.77 -14.63 30.17
C GLY A 4 5.72 -14.18 31.64
N ALA A 5 6.86 -14.11 32.33
CA ALA A 5 6.96 -13.58 33.70
C ALA A 5 6.84 -12.05 33.76
N ASP A 6 6.91 -11.49 34.98
CA ASP A 6 6.75 -10.07 35.25
C ASP A 6 7.65 -9.18 34.36
N PRO A 7 7.09 -8.10 33.80
CA PRO A 7 7.84 -7.21 32.93
C PRO A 7 8.87 -6.41 33.73
N MET A 8 10.10 -6.38 33.21
CA MET A 8 11.00 -5.27 33.49
C MET A 8 10.54 -4.06 32.68
N VAL A 9 10.26 -2.95 33.35
CA VAL A 9 9.89 -1.67 32.72
C VAL A 9 11.12 -0.79 32.73
N VAL A 10 11.43 -0.19 31.58
CA VAL A 10 12.60 0.64 31.36
C VAL A 10 12.19 1.88 30.61
N ASP A 11 12.65 3.04 31.08
CA ASP A 11 12.47 4.30 30.38
C ASP A 11 13.56 4.48 29.33
N LEU A 12 13.14 4.83 28.12
CA LEU A 12 14.05 5.18 27.05
C LEU A 12 14.46 6.65 27.17
N THR A 13 15.72 6.93 26.90
CA THR A 13 16.34 8.27 26.96
C THR A 13 16.56 8.82 25.55
N GLU A 14 17.05 10.05 25.41
CA GLU A 14 17.36 10.61 24.07
C GLU A 14 18.41 9.79 23.31
N ASP A 15 19.29 9.07 24.02
CA ASP A 15 20.30 8.19 23.40
C ASP A 15 19.66 7.10 22.53
N SER A 16 18.43 6.68 22.84
CA SER A 16 17.69 5.69 22.05
C SER A 16 17.33 6.19 20.64
N ARG A 17 17.42 7.50 20.38
CA ARG A 17 17.20 8.11 19.04
C ARG A 17 18.46 8.18 18.19
N GLY A 18 19.64 8.10 18.82
CA GLY A 18 20.93 8.21 18.17
C GLY A 18 21.59 6.86 17.98
N VAL A 19 22.68 6.62 18.72
CA VAL A 19 23.49 5.39 18.65
C VAL A 19 22.84 4.18 19.32
N GLY A 20 21.70 4.36 20.00
CA GLY A 20 20.97 3.32 20.72
C GLY A 20 21.22 3.36 22.23
N GLN A 21 20.45 2.57 22.98
CA GLN A 21 20.50 2.49 24.44
C GLN A 21 20.75 1.05 24.90
N ILE A 22 21.73 0.85 25.78
CA ILE A 22 21.98 -0.45 26.42
C ILE A 22 21.06 -0.58 27.63
N ILE A 23 20.33 -1.70 27.70
CA ILE A 23 19.46 -2.04 28.82
C ILE A 23 20.08 -3.22 29.56
N ASP A 24 20.50 -2.99 30.80
CA ASP A 24 20.98 -4.08 31.67
C ASP A 24 19.79 -4.93 32.13
N LEU A 25 19.80 -6.21 31.76
CA LEU A 25 18.75 -7.15 32.13
C LEU A 25 19.06 -7.86 33.46
N GLY A 26 20.27 -7.69 34.01
CA GLY A 26 20.81 -8.43 35.15
C GLY A 26 21.05 -9.91 34.83
N ASP A 27 21.37 -10.69 35.86
CA ASP A 27 21.56 -12.13 35.76
C ASP A 27 20.22 -12.85 35.57
N ARG A 28 19.85 -13.10 34.31
CA ARG A 28 18.60 -13.79 33.94
C ARG A 28 18.87 -14.95 32.98
N ARG A 29 18.08 -16.01 33.12
CA ARG A 29 17.97 -17.10 32.14
C ARG A 29 16.55 -17.13 31.61
N PHE A 30 16.41 -17.14 30.29
CA PHE A 30 15.11 -17.19 29.64
C PHE A 30 15.22 -17.80 28.24
N THR A 31 14.09 -18.24 27.69
CA THR A 31 14.00 -18.74 26.29
C THR A 31 13.31 -17.75 25.35
N THR A 32 12.41 -16.93 25.90
CA THR A 32 11.60 -15.96 25.16
C THR A 32 11.72 -14.58 25.80
N LEU A 33 12.11 -13.58 25.01
CA LEU A 33 12.05 -12.17 25.37
C LEU A 33 10.93 -11.49 24.58
N ARG A 34 9.99 -10.84 25.25
CA ARG A 34 8.99 -9.98 24.61
C ARG A 34 9.20 -8.53 25.04
N ILE A 35 9.37 -7.66 24.05
CA ILE A 35 9.49 -6.21 24.23
C ILE A 35 8.15 -5.59 23.83
N THR A 36 7.72 -4.60 24.60
CA THR A 36 6.45 -3.92 24.37
C THR A 36 6.66 -2.44 24.60
N VAL A 37 6.45 -1.64 23.54
CA VAL A 37 6.40 -0.18 23.65
C VAL A 37 5.11 0.16 24.41
N ARG A 38 5.24 0.71 25.62
CA ARG A 38 4.10 1.01 26.49
C ARG A 38 3.57 2.44 26.30
N THR A 39 4.49 3.37 26.09
CA THR A 39 4.21 4.80 25.98
C THR A 39 5.18 5.46 25.02
N THR A 40 4.79 6.60 24.47
CA THR A 40 5.58 7.45 23.57
C THR A 40 5.51 8.91 24.02
N ASP A 41 6.43 9.75 23.55
CA ASP A 41 6.37 11.20 23.77
C ASP A 41 5.20 11.88 23.01
N ALA A 42 4.51 11.13 22.15
CA ALA A 42 3.33 11.56 21.42
C ALA A 42 2.01 11.03 22.01
N ASP A 43 2.04 10.36 23.18
CA ASP A 43 0.84 9.78 23.80
C ASP A 43 -0.23 10.84 24.10
N GLY A 44 -1.50 10.43 24.03
CA GLY A 44 -2.65 11.27 24.34
C GLY A 44 -3.09 12.23 23.23
N ARG A 45 -2.44 12.20 22.05
CA ARG A 45 -2.89 12.98 20.88
C ARG A 45 -4.15 12.40 20.26
N GLY A 46 -5.04 13.29 19.79
CA GLY A 46 -6.25 12.91 19.05
C GLY A 46 -5.97 12.40 17.63
N THR A 47 -4.77 12.68 17.09
CA THR A 47 -4.27 12.19 15.80
C THR A 47 -2.75 12.01 15.86
N PHE A 48 -2.24 10.99 15.17
CA PHE A 48 -0.82 10.73 14.98
C PHE A 48 -0.36 11.08 13.54
N ALA A 49 -1.20 11.79 12.79
CA ALA A 49 -0.83 12.28 11.47
C ALA A 49 0.47 13.12 11.55
N ASN A 50 1.35 12.94 10.57
CA ASN A 50 2.65 13.61 10.44
C ASN A 50 3.68 13.26 11.52
N LEU A 51 3.47 12.17 12.27
CA LEU A 51 4.48 11.59 13.15
C LEU A 51 5.01 10.28 12.55
N SER A 52 6.30 10.03 12.71
CA SER A 52 6.90 8.74 12.37
C SER A 52 6.42 7.66 13.34
N GLY A 53 6.34 6.42 12.85
CA GLY A 53 6.08 5.26 13.71
C GLY A 53 7.22 5.00 14.71
N VAL A 54 6.94 4.21 15.74
CA VAL A 54 7.96 3.75 16.70
C VAL A 54 8.47 2.38 16.28
N GLY A 55 9.78 2.17 16.34
CA GLY A 55 10.42 0.91 15.98
C GLY A 55 11.81 0.76 16.58
N PHE A 56 12.38 -0.43 16.42
CA PHE A 56 13.77 -0.73 16.74
C PHE A 56 14.51 -1.00 15.44
N SER A 57 15.64 -0.33 15.20
CA SER A 57 16.48 -0.60 14.03
C SER A 57 17.32 -1.86 14.21
N THR A 58 17.75 -2.16 15.44
CA THR A 58 18.56 -3.34 15.77
C THR A 58 18.35 -3.72 17.23
N LEU A 59 18.43 -5.01 17.53
CA LEU A 59 18.47 -5.51 18.90
C LEU A 59 19.64 -6.47 19.09
N ARG A 60 20.43 -6.24 20.14
CA ARG A 60 21.54 -7.12 20.54
C ARG A 60 21.37 -7.52 22.00
N LEU A 61 21.51 -8.82 22.27
CA LEU A 61 21.37 -9.38 23.61
C LEU A 61 22.73 -9.87 24.12
N GLY A 62 23.40 -9.06 24.94
CA GLY A 62 24.75 -9.36 25.42
C GLY A 62 25.74 -9.55 24.25
N ASP A 63 26.58 -10.58 24.33
CA ASP A 63 27.56 -10.93 23.29
C ASP A 63 27.00 -11.85 22.21
N ILE A 64 25.69 -12.12 22.23
CA ILE A 64 25.04 -12.84 21.14
C ILE A 64 25.11 -11.95 19.90
N PRO A 65 25.58 -12.46 18.74
CA PRO A 65 25.52 -11.73 17.48
C PRO A 65 24.13 -11.13 17.24
N ALA A 66 24.07 -10.01 16.53
CA ALA A 66 22.80 -9.41 16.17
C ALA A 66 21.88 -10.47 15.56
N SER A 67 20.63 -10.54 16.04
CA SER A 67 19.66 -11.48 15.48
C SER A 67 19.42 -11.14 14.02
N VAL A 68 19.62 -12.11 13.14
CA VAL A 68 19.23 -11.99 11.73
C VAL A 68 17.77 -12.43 11.62
N GLU A 69 16.90 -11.54 11.17
CA GLU A 69 15.53 -11.92 10.85
C GLU A 69 15.55 -12.90 9.67
N GLN A 70 14.94 -14.07 9.85
CA GLN A 70 14.77 -15.06 8.80
C GLN A 70 13.28 -15.27 8.55
N ILE A 71 12.87 -15.20 7.28
CA ILE A 71 11.47 -15.41 6.90
C ILE A 71 11.30 -16.83 6.36
N ARG A 72 10.49 -17.63 7.04
CA ARG A 72 10.08 -18.96 6.57
C ARG A 72 8.83 -18.83 5.69
N PRO A 73 8.85 -19.26 4.41
CA PRO A 73 7.64 -19.33 3.59
C PRO A 73 6.70 -20.45 4.05
N PRO A 74 5.43 -20.46 3.60
CA PRO A 74 4.47 -21.51 3.94
C PRO A 74 4.93 -22.91 3.48
N THR A 75 4.77 -23.93 4.34
CA THR A 75 5.11 -25.33 4.04
C THR A 75 3.89 -26.21 3.75
N ASP A 76 2.67 -25.75 4.05
CA ASP A 76 1.45 -26.56 4.01
C ASP A 76 1.22 -27.31 2.68
N LEU A 77 1.62 -26.69 1.55
CA LEU A 77 1.51 -27.30 0.22
C LEU A 77 2.45 -28.50 0.08
N LEU A 78 3.72 -28.35 0.50
CA LEU A 78 4.71 -29.41 0.44
C LEU A 78 4.36 -30.52 1.42
N ASP A 79 3.94 -30.15 2.63
CA ASP A 79 3.47 -31.08 3.67
C ASP A 79 2.29 -31.93 3.17
N ALA A 80 1.33 -31.32 2.44
CA ALA A 80 0.18 -32.01 1.88
C ALA A 80 0.50 -32.88 0.64
N LEU A 81 1.52 -32.50 -0.14
CA LEU A 81 1.95 -33.27 -1.31
C LEU A 81 2.85 -34.45 -0.92
N GLY A 82 3.70 -34.27 0.10
CA GLY A 82 4.76 -35.20 0.47
C GLY A 82 5.67 -35.49 -0.72
N SER A 83 6.05 -36.76 -0.87
CA SER A 83 6.90 -37.23 -1.98
C SER A 83 6.30 -37.02 -3.37
N ARG A 84 4.97 -36.82 -3.51
CA ARG A 84 4.36 -36.49 -4.82
C ARG A 84 4.83 -35.15 -5.36
N SER A 85 5.40 -34.29 -4.51
CA SER A 85 5.98 -33.03 -4.96
C SER A 85 7.17 -33.26 -5.89
N ASP A 86 7.88 -34.40 -5.79
CA ASP A 86 9.09 -34.75 -6.56
C ASP A 86 8.85 -34.80 -8.06
N ASP A 87 7.65 -35.22 -8.46
CA ASP A 87 7.25 -35.34 -9.86
C ASP A 87 6.61 -34.05 -10.41
N LEU A 88 6.51 -32.99 -9.60
CA LEU A 88 5.85 -31.73 -9.95
C LEU A 88 6.84 -30.59 -10.10
N ALA A 89 6.54 -29.69 -11.05
CA ALA A 89 7.21 -28.41 -11.14
C ALA A 89 7.00 -27.62 -9.84
N LEU A 90 8.10 -27.20 -9.22
CA LEU A 90 8.10 -26.43 -7.98
C LEU A 90 8.89 -25.15 -8.19
N SER A 91 8.33 -24.03 -7.77
CA SER A 91 9.03 -22.75 -7.78
C SER A 91 8.94 -22.09 -6.41
N TRP A 92 10.10 -21.74 -5.86
CA TRP A 92 10.20 -20.81 -4.74
C TRP A 92 10.31 -19.40 -5.29
N VAL A 93 9.41 -18.51 -4.87
CA VAL A 93 9.42 -17.10 -5.27
C VAL A 93 9.59 -16.24 -4.02
N PHE A 94 10.79 -15.68 -3.87
CA PHE A 94 11.12 -14.78 -2.78
C PHE A 94 11.06 -13.34 -3.28
N ARG A 95 10.43 -12.47 -2.50
CA ARG A 95 10.43 -11.02 -2.73
C ARG A 95 10.82 -10.30 -1.45
N ARG A 96 11.56 -9.22 -1.65
CA ARG A 96 11.96 -8.30 -0.58
C ARG A 96 10.76 -7.42 -0.25
N ARG A 97 10.51 -7.16 1.03
CA ARG A 97 9.64 -6.07 1.46
C ARG A 97 10.34 -4.79 1.06
N THR A 98 9.67 -3.97 0.27
CA THR A 98 10.18 -2.69 -0.19
C THR A 98 9.32 -1.59 0.38
N ALA A 99 9.94 -0.56 0.94
CA ALA A 99 9.22 0.65 1.29
C ALA A 99 8.64 1.30 0.02
N PRO A 100 7.38 1.76 0.01
CA PRO A 100 6.84 2.55 -1.09
C PRO A 100 7.71 3.79 -1.33
N ALA A 101 8.12 4.04 -2.57
CA ALA A 101 9.02 5.15 -2.90
C ALA A 101 8.44 6.53 -2.49
N ASP A 102 7.12 6.67 -2.51
CA ASP A 102 6.37 7.86 -2.12
C ASP A 102 6.31 8.10 -0.61
N SER A 103 6.65 7.09 0.21
CA SER A 103 6.67 7.23 1.66
C SER A 103 7.91 7.95 2.19
N GLY A 104 8.99 8.02 1.40
CA GLY A 104 10.30 8.49 1.85
C GLY A 104 10.96 7.62 2.94
N ALA A 105 10.32 6.51 3.33
CA ALA A 105 10.87 5.58 4.30
C ALA A 105 12.11 4.88 3.74
N ARG A 106 13.05 4.54 4.62
CA ARG A 106 14.14 3.63 4.26
C ARG A 106 13.56 2.23 4.14
N ASP A 107 14.19 1.42 3.30
CA ASP A 107 13.74 0.05 3.14
C ASP A 107 14.01 -0.77 4.40
N GLU A 108 12.99 -1.47 4.89
CA GLU A 108 13.07 -2.23 6.15
C GLU A 108 13.84 -3.55 5.98
N GLU A 109 13.82 -4.12 4.77
CA GLU A 109 14.50 -5.37 4.47
C GLU A 109 15.63 -5.09 3.47
N THR A 110 16.88 -4.97 3.91
CA THR A 110 18.03 -4.63 3.03
C THR A 110 18.59 -5.82 2.25
N ARG A 111 18.27 -7.04 2.66
CA ARG A 111 18.60 -8.30 1.98
C ARG A 111 17.56 -9.37 2.23
N LEU A 112 17.44 -10.34 1.33
CA LEU A 112 16.62 -11.52 1.53
C LEU A 112 17.37 -12.50 2.44
N VAL A 113 16.69 -12.98 3.48
CA VAL A 113 17.09 -14.17 4.25
C VAL A 113 15.85 -15.04 4.41
N ARG A 114 15.86 -16.22 3.78
CA ARG A 114 14.72 -17.13 3.69
C ARG A 114 15.12 -18.53 4.11
N VAL A 115 14.21 -19.23 4.79
CA VAL A 115 14.40 -20.65 5.14
C VAL A 115 13.49 -21.48 4.25
N ALA A 116 14.06 -22.14 3.24
CA ALA A 116 13.33 -23.05 2.37
C ALA A 116 13.41 -24.47 2.95
N THR A 117 12.26 -25.13 3.09
CA THR A 117 12.17 -26.50 3.61
C THR A 117 11.76 -27.45 2.49
N MET A 118 12.51 -28.53 2.31
CA MET A 118 12.26 -29.55 1.29
C MET A 118 12.12 -30.93 1.90
N GLU A 119 11.19 -31.73 1.38
CA GLU A 119 11.03 -33.15 1.72
C GLU A 119 12.10 -34.04 1.08
N SER A 120 12.65 -33.62 -0.06
CA SER A 120 13.70 -34.33 -0.78
C SER A 120 14.66 -33.33 -1.42
N ALA A 121 15.92 -33.74 -1.59
CA ALA A 121 16.92 -32.87 -2.23
C ALA A 121 16.56 -32.60 -3.70
N ARG A 122 16.63 -31.33 -4.12
CA ARG A 122 16.28 -30.93 -5.48
C ARG A 122 17.16 -29.81 -6.02
N THR A 123 17.40 -29.85 -7.33
CA THR A 123 18.08 -28.78 -8.08
C THR A 123 17.10 -27.82 -8.73
N PHE A 124 17.46 -26.55 -8.77
CA PHE A 124 16.63 -25.45 -9.27
C PHE A 124 17.45 -24.55 -10.21
N ALA A 125 16.81 -24.13 -11.29
CA ALA A 125 17.25 -22.99 -12.08
C ALA A 125 17.03 -21.69 -11.28
N VAL A 126 17.98 -20.77 -11.37
CA VAL A 126 17.97 -19.51 -10.62
C VAL A 126 17.71 -18.36 -11.58
N SER A 127 16.71 -17.55 -11.26
CA SER A 127 16.45 -16.29 -11.95
C SER A 127 15.91 -15.27 -10.96
N GLY A 128 15.81 -14.01 -11.37
CA GLY A 128 15.29 -13.00 -10.48
C GLY A 128 15.17 -11.62 -11.09
N ALA A 129 15.07 -10.65 -10.19
CA ALA A 129 15.18 -9.25 -10.53
C ALA A 129 15.97 -8.52 -9.44
N MET A 130 16.93 -7.72 -9.88
CA MET A 130 17.75 -6.85 -9.06
C MET A 130 17.54 -5.40 -9.47
N ARG A 131 18.00 -4.48 -8.64
CA ARG A 131 17.92 -3.04 -8.87
C ARG A 131 19.24 -2.41 -8.45
N VAL A 132 19.69 -1.41 -9.20
CA VAL A 132 20.80 -0.57 -8.77
C VAL A 132 20.35 0.20 -7.54
N ASP A 133 21.15 0.13 -6.48
CA ASP A 133 20.91 0.95 -5.30
C ASP A 133 21.05 2.42 -5.69
N PRO A 134 19.96 3.20 -5.71
CA PRO A 134 20.03 4.58 -6.18
C PRO A 134 20.76 5.49 -5.20
N ASP A 135 20.97 5.04 -3.96
CA ASP A 135 21.67 5.80 -2.93
C ASP A 135 23.14 5.34 -2.78
N ALA A 136 23.65 4.47 -3.67
CA ALA A 136 25.06 4.11 -3.72
C ALA A 136 25.95 5.22 -4.30
N ASP A 137 27.24 5.17 -4.03
CA ASP A 137 28.22 6.12 -4.56
C ASP A 137 28.16 6.19 -6.10
N ASP A 138 28.19 7.41 -6.65
CA ASP A 138 28.08 7.67 -8.10
C ASP A 138 29.06 6.82 -8.91
N ALA A 139 30.33 6.75 -8.48
CA ALA A 139 31.35 5.96 -9.16
C ALA A 139 31.03 4.46 -9.23
N ARG A 140 30.35 3.92 -8.21
CA ARG A 140 29.94 2.52 -8.18
C ARG A 140 28.76 2.27 -9.10
N ILE A 141 27.83 3.22 -9.19
CA ILE A 141 26.72 3.18 -10.17
C ILE A 141 27.29 3.27 -11.59
N ASP A 142 28.25 4.16 -11.83
CA ASP A 142 28.92 4.31 -13.13
C ASP A 142 29.61 3.02 -13.58
N GLU A 143 30.32 2.32 -12.68
CA GLU A 143 30.89 1.01 -12.97
C GLU A 143 29.82 -0.02 -13.38
N LEU A 144 28.68 -0.06 -12.67
CA LEU A 144 27.59 -0.98 -12.97
C LEU A 144 26.98 -0.74 -14.35
N VAL A 145 26.85 0.53 -14.77
CA VAL A 145 26.21 0.90 -16.03
C VAL A 145 27.19 1.15 -17.18
N GLY A 146 28.49 0.96 -16.95
CA GLY A 146 29.52 1.00 -18.00
C GLY A 146 29.98 2.41 -18.36
N VAL A 147 30.06 3.30 -17.38
CA VAL A 147 30.65 4.64 -17.49
C VAL A 147 32.00 4.64 -16.78
N GLY A 148 33.04 5.17 -17.44
CA GLY A 148 34.38 5.22 -16.86
C GLY A 148 35.30 6.22 -17.54
N GLY A 149 36.62 5.97 -17.46
CA GLY A 149 37.68 6.89 -17.92
C GLY A 149 38.05 7.91 -16.86
N ALA A 150 37.06 8.64 -16.34
CA ALA A 150 37.16 9.42 -15.12
C ALA A 150 36.34 8.77 -14.00
N THR A 151 36.71 9.01 -12.75
CA THR A 151 35.89 8.73 -11.57
C THR A 151 35.13 10.00 -11.20
N MET A 152 33.80 9.93 -11.20
CA MET A 152 32.93 11.06 -10.89
C MET A 152 32.15 10.77 -9.61
N ASN A 153 32.06 11.76 -8.73
CA ASN A 153 31.31 11.67 -7.47
C ASN A 153 30.66 13.03 -7.15
N SER A 154 29.69 13.02 -6.25
CA SER A 154 29.02 14.23 -5.78
C SER A 154 28.86 14.24 -4.26
N SER A 155 28.59 15.41 -3.70
CA SER A 155 28.26 15.58 -2.27
C SER A 155 26.95 14.90 -1.88
N SER A 156 25.98 14.87 -2.79
CA SER A 156 24.68 14.27 -2.60
C SER A 156 23.98 14.01 -3.93
N GLY A 157 23.00 13.12 -3.94
CA GLY A 157 22.12 12.84 -5.07
C GLY A 157 20.64 12.96 -4.67
N LEU A 158 19.76 13.10 -5.66
CA LEU A 158 18.32 13.02 -5.42
C LEU A 158 17.98 11.59 -4.98
N ARG A 159 17.51 11.45 -3.74
CA ARG A 159 17.21 10.16 -3.13
C ARG A 159 16.30 9.30 -3.99
N GLY A 160 16.66 8.03 -4.16
CA GLY A 160 15.85 7.08 -4.94
C GLY A 160 15.99 7.20 -6.45
N ASP A 161 16.86 8.08 -6.97
CA ASP A 161 17.11 8.26 -8.40
C ASP A 161 18.60 8.08 -8.74
N ALA A 162 18.95 6.89 -9.22
CA ALA A 162 20.33 6.55 -9.62
C ALA A 162 20.83 7.39 -10.81
N ALA A 163 19.95 8.05 -11.57
CA ALA A 163 20.34 8.96 -12.63
C ALA A 163 20.74 10.36 -12.11
N SER A 164 20.39 10.73 -10.88
CA SER A 164 20.74 12.02 -10.29
C SER A 164 22.15 12.03 -9.69
N ARG A 165 23.14 11.68 -10.52
CA ARG A 165 24.55 11.46 -10.12
C ARG A 165 25.54 12.29 -10.94
N ALA A 166 26.77 12.43 -10.46
CA ALA A 166 27.76 13.36 -11.01
C ALA A 166 28.09 13.15 -12.49
N SER A 167 28.17 11.91 -12.97
CA SER A 167 28.50 11.63 -14.38
C SER A 167 27.52 12.22 -15.38
N LYS A 168 26.27 12.47 -14.96
CA LYS A 168 25.26 13.13 -15.82
C LYS A 168 25.58 14.59 -16.10
N ALA A 169 26.45 15.24 -15.32
CA ALA A 169 26.94 16.58 -15.63
C ALA A 169 28.02 16.59 -16.72
N PHE A 170 28.51 15.42 -17.14
CA PHE A 170 29.64 15.27 -18.07
C PHE A 170 29.33 14.40 -19.29
N ASP A 171 28.08 13.92 -19.45
CA ASP A 171 27.71 12.91 -20.46
C ASP A 171 27.33 13.51 -21.83
N GLY A 172 27.26 14.83 -21.94
CA GLY A 172 26.98 15.53 -23.18
C GLY A 172 25.49 15.66 -23.50
N ARG A 173 24.59 15.36 -22.57
CA ARG A 173 23.14 15.37 -22.77
C ARG A 173 22.45 16.30 -21.78
N ALA A 174 21.95 17.43 -22.29
CA ALA A 174 21.14 18.37 -21.50
C ALA A 174 19.80 17.79 -20.99
N ALA A 175 19.40 16.59 -21.42
CA ALA A 175 18.18 15.93 -20.91
C ALA A 175 18.42 15.18 -19.58
N THR A 176 19.68 14.98 -19.21
CA THR A 176 20.12 14.38 -17.96
C THR A 176 20.80 15.44 -17.10
N SER A 177 20.86 15.19 -15.79
CA SER A 177 21.51 16.11 -14.86
C SER A 177 21.84 15.42 -13.56
N TRP A 178 22.97 15.80 -12.97
CA TRP A 178 23.13 15.63 -11.54
C TRP A 178 22.12 16.52 -10.81
N GLN A 179 21.53 16.00 -9.74
CA GLN A 179 20.62 16.74 -8.86
C GLN A 179 21.01 16.43 -7.42
N SER A 180 21.15 17.46 -6.60
CA SER A 180 21.43 17.31 -5.18
C SER A 180 20.27 16.63 -4.44
N SER A 181 20.52 16.28 -3.18
CA SER A 181 19.43 16.00 -2.24
C SER A 181 18.50 17.21 -2.04
N LEU A 182 17.30 16.97 -1.51
CA LEU A 182 16.41 18.03 -1.04
C LEU A 182 17.00 18.73 0.20
N ASN A 183 16.65 20.00 0.39
CA ASN A 183 17.29 20.88 1.38
C ASN A 183 18.83 20.97 1.24
N PRO A 184 19.34 21.20 0.01
CA PRO A 184 20.78 21.32 -0.19
C PRO A 184 21.37 22.47 0.62
N GLN A 185 22.64 22.36 0.99
CA GLN A 185 23.37 23.41 1.69
C GLN A 185 24.39 24.07 0.75
N PRO A 186 24.76 25.35 0.97
CA PRO A 186 25.93 25.94 0.33
C PRO A 186 27.16 25.02 0.45
N GLY A 187 27.87 24.81 -0.65
CA GLY A 187 29.02 23.90 -0.71
C GLY A 187 28.73 22.51 -1.29
N GLU A 188 27.55 22.26 -1.88
CA GLU A 188 27.35 21.07 -2.72
C GLU A 188 28.42 21.03 -3.81
N TRP A 189 28.86 19.82 -4.19
CA TRP A 189 29.96 19.67 -5.14
C TRP A 189 29.82 18.46 -6.05
N LEU A 190 30.49 18.53 -7.20
CA LEU A 190 30.72 17.41 -8.12
C LEU A 190 32.22 17.31 -8.37
N SER A 191 32.81 16.12 -8.22
CA SER A 191 34.22 15.84 -8.50
C SER A 191 34.37 15.05 -9.78
N PHE A 192 35.51 15.27 -10.44
CA PHE A 192 35.92 14.62 -11.66
C PHE A 192 37.41 14.30 -11.54
N VAL A 193 37.73 13.01 -11.41
CA VAL A 193 39.09 12.53 -11.16
C VAL A 193 39.57 11.69 -12.33
N THR A 194 40.71 12.04 -12.92
CA THR A 194 41.33 11.30 -14.03
C THR A 194 42.63 10.62 -13.59
N ALA A 195 42.99 9.53 -14.28
CA ALA A 195 44.26 8.83 -14.04
C ALA A 195 45.48 9.72 -14.38
N GLU A 196 45.40 10.45 -15.49
CA GLU A 196 46.42 11.39 -15.96
C GLU A 196 45.87 12.83 -15.92
N PRO A 197 46.72 13.85 -15.69
CA PRO A 197 46.27 15.24 -15.69
C PRO A 197 45.58 15.64 -16.99
N VAL A 198 44.41 16.30 -16.87
CA VAL A 198 43.66 16.85 -18.01
C VAL A 198 43.83 18.36 -18.05
N THR A 199 44.17 18.90 -19.22
CA THR A 199 44.07 20.35 -19.49
C THR A 199 42.69 20.62 -20.03
N ALA A 200 41.88 21.39 -19.30
CA ALA A 200 40.50 21.67 -19.66
C ALA A 200 40.22 23.17 -19.68
N THR A 201 39.31 23.56 -20.57
CA THR A 201 38.71 24.88 -20.58
C THR A 201 37.23 24.72 -20.28
N VAL A 202 36.72 25.44 -19.29
CA VAL A 202 35.29 25.48 -18.93
C VAL A 202 34.78 26.90 -19.14
N ASN A 203 33.68 27.06 -19.88
CA ASN A 203 33.11 28.39 -20.19
C ASN A 203 31.60 28.51 -19.93
N SER A 204 30.98 27.44 -19.43
CA SER A 204 29.55 27.44 -19.13
C SER A 204 29.18 26.28 -18.23
N ILE A 205 28.03 26.42 -17.55
CA ILE A 205 27.34 25.34 -16.85
C ILE A 205 25.87 25.38 -17.30
N SER A 206 25.29 24.22 -17.59
CA SER A 206 23.85 24.09 -17.86
C SER A 206 23.13 23.58 -16.61
N VAL A 207 21.98 24.17 -16.29
CA VAL A 207 21.22 23.91 -15.05
C VAL A 207 19.73 23.81 -15.35
N LEU A 208 18.97 23.08 -14.54
CA LEU A 208 17.50 23.13 -14.61
C LEU A 208 17.01 24.43 -13.98
N ALA A 209 16.29 25.24 -14.77
CA ALA A 209 15.63 26.47 -14.34
C ALA A 209 14.17 26.39 -14.79
N ASP A 210 13.38 25.59 -14.07
CA ASP A 210 12.03 25.18 -14.45
C ASP A 210 10.99 25.45 -13.35
N GLY A 211 11.35 26.27 -12.36
CA GLY A 211 10.54 26.55 -11.18
C GLY A 211 10.36 25.36 -10.24
N ARG A 212 11.10 24.25 -10.45
CA ARG A 212 11.10 23.04 -9.60
C ARG A 212 12.49 22.60 -9.17
N HIS A 213 13.51 23.38 -9.48
CA HIS A 213 14.89 23.19 -9.03
C HIS A 213 15.46 24.52 -8.58
N SER A 214 16.28 24.47 -7.53
CA SER A 214 17.11 25.60 -7.13
C SER A 214 18.23 25.80 -8.16
N VAL A 215 18.63 27.05 -8.37
CA VAL A 215 19.55 27.42 -9.47
C VAL A 215 20.86 27.98 -8.91
N PRO A 216 22.04 27.39 -9.21
CA PRO A 216 23.33 27.94 -8.82
C PRO A 216 23.52 29.40 -9.24
N THR A 217 24.09 30.23 -8.37
CA THR A 217 24.38 31.66 -8.61
C THR A 217 25.86 32.00 -8.45
N VAL A 218 26.58 31.29 -7.60
CA VAL A 218 28.04 31.39 -7.46
C VAL A 218 28.63 30.00 -7.38
N VAL A 219 29.70 29.78 -8.15
CA VAL A 219 30.44 28.51 -8.18
C VAL A 219 31.93 28.77 -8.20
N HIS A 220 32.73 27.79 -7.82
CA HIS A 220 34.16 27.79 -8.11
C HIS A 220 34.64 26.39 -8.49
N PHE A 221 35.84 26.33 -9.05
CA PHE A 221 36.53 25.07 -9.29
C PHE A 221 37.66 24.90 -8.27
N GLU A 222 37.80 23.72 -7.70
CA GLU A 222 39.01 23.29 -6.99
C GLU A 222 39.78 22.33 -7.90
N VAL A 223 41.09 22.55 -8.07
CA VAL A 223 41.94 21.72 -8.92
C VAL A 223 43.13 21.23 -8.11
N ASP A 224 43.28 19.92 -7.98
CA ASP A 224 44.29 19.24 -7.16
C ASP A 224 44.37 19.82 -5.73
N GLY A 225 43.19 20.12 -5.14
CA GLY A 225 43.03 20.68 -3.80
C GLY A 225 43.22 22.20 -3.69
N VAL A 226 43.42 22.91 -4.80
CA VAL A 226 43.56 24.37 -4.83
C VAL A 226 42.30 25.02 -5.38
N ALA A 227 41.61 25.81 -4.55
CA ALA A 227 40.45 26.59 -4.96
C ALA A 227 40.83 27.72 -5.92
N LEU A 228 40.16 27.79 -7.07
CA LEU A 228 40.24 28.89 -8.02
C LEU A 228 39.28 30.02 -7.61
N ALA A 229 39.38 31.15 -8.32
CA ALA A 229 38.52 32.30 -8.05
C ALA A 229 37.02 31.96 -8.25
N PRO A 230 36.12 32.49 -7.41
CA PRO A 230 34.68 32.28 -7.56
C PRO A 230 34.14 32.97 -8.82
N ILE A 231 33.15 32.33 -9.42
CA ILE A 231 32.49 32.71 -10.67
C ILE A 231 31.04 33.02 -10.34
N ARG A 232 30.62 34.27 -10.58
CA ARG A 232 29.21 34.65 -10.50
C ARG A 232 28.52 34.27 -11.81
N LEU A 233 27.53 33.42 -11.71
CA LEU A 233 26.75 32.96 -12.86
C LEU A 233 25.69 34.02 -13.25
N PRO A 234 25.38 34.15 -14.55
CA PRO A 234 24.27 34.99 -14.99
C PRO A 234 22.93 34.48 -14.44
N GLU A 235 21.99 35.38 -14.21
CA GLU A 235 20.64 35.01 -13.76
C GLU A 235 19.93 34.14 -14.81
N ALA A 236 19.21 33.12 -14.32
CA ALA A 236 18.43 32.22 -15.15
C ALA A 236 16.94 32.34 -14.81
N GLU A 237 16.14 32.75 -15.79
CA GLU A 237 14.69 32.78 -15.68
C GLU A 237 14.09 31.37 -15.80
N ASP A 238 13.13 31.08 -14.92
CA ASP A 238 12.42 29.81 -14.88
C ASP A 238 11.50 29.66 -16.10
N GLY A 239 11.54 28.49 -16.74
CA GLY A 239 10.63 28.08 -17.81
C GLY A 239 9.66 26.96 -17.39
N PRO A 240 8.93 26.36 -18.36
CA PRO A 240 8.16 25.15 -18.11
C PRO A 240 9.00 24.01 -17.53
N ARG A 241 8.36 23.03 -16.87
CA ARG A 241 9.03 21.85 -16.28
C ARG A 241 10.04 21.21 -17.24
N GLY A 242 11.25 20.92 -16.75
CA GLY A 242 12.35 20.36 -17.53
C GLY A 242 13.13 21.39 -18.36
N THR A 243 12.89 22.68 -18.18
CA THR A 243 13.67 23.73 -18.84
C THR A 243 15.11 23.73 -18.37
N VAL A 244 16.04 23.60 -19.32
CA VAL A 244 17.48 23.74 -19.08
C VAL A 244 17.99 25.07 -19.62
N ARG A 245 18.84 25.74 -18.85
CA ARG A 245 19.49 27.01 -19.20
C ARG A 245 20.99 26.85 -19.15
N ARG A 246 21.67 27.27 -20.22
CA ARG A 246 23.13 27.34 -20.28
C ARG A 246 23.58 28.71 -19.80
N LEU A 247 24.38 28.72 -18.74
CA LEU A 247 24.93 29.91 -18.09
C LEU A 247 26.39 30.04 -18.50
N ALA A 248 26.69 30.98 -19.40
CA ALA A 248 28.04 31.22 -19.90
C ALA A 248 28.80 32.23 -19.02
N PHE A 249 30.11 32.06 -18.93
CA PHE A 249 31.03 32.91 -18.18
C PHE A 249 32.41 32.95 -18.85
N ASP A 250 33.30 33.83 -18.38
CA ASP A 250 34.65 33.94 -18.91
C ASP A 250 35.40 32.61 -18.79
N PRO A 251 36.05 32.10 -19.86
CA PRO A 251 36.68 30.79 -19.82
C PRO A 251 37.68 30.62 -18.69
N VAL A 252 37.54 29.54 -17.94
CA VAL A 252 38.48 29.11 -16.90
C VAL A 252 39.30 27.96 -17.45
N GLU A 253 40.62 28.11 -17.44
CA GLU A 253 41.58 27.11 -17.87
C GLU A 253 42.35 26.55 -16.69
N PHE A 254 42.51 25.24 -16.65
CA PHE A 254 43.31 24.56 -15.63
C PHE A 254 43.90 23.26 -16.16
N THR A 255 44.92 22.77 -15.46
CA THR A 255 45.52 21.45 -15.66
C THR A 255 45.61 20.76 -14.31
N GLY A 256 45.02 19.57 -14.18
CA GLY A 256 45.04 18.80 -12.93
C GLY A 256 44.41 17.43 -13.08
N ARG A 257 44.44 16.62 -12.03
CA ARG A 257 43.85 15.27 -11.98
C ARG A 257 42.53 15.23 -11.23
N ASP A 258 42.42 15.98 -10.14
CA ASP A 258 41.23 16.07 -9.32
C ASP A 258 40.59 17.46 -9.51
N VAL A 259 39.43 17.48 -10.16
CA VAL A 259 38.69 18.71 -10.45
C VAL A 259 37.35 18.64 -9.76
N ARG A 260 37.06 19.60 -8.88
CA ARG A 260 35.77 19.72 -8.21
C ARG A 260 35.07 21.01 -8.62
N LEU A 261 33.83 20.91 -9.09
CA LEU A 261 32.90 22.04 -9.21
C LEU A 261 32.15 22.17 -7.88
N VAL A 262 32.31 23.30 -7.19
CA VAL A 262 31.63 23.60 -5.93
C VAL A 262 30.57 24.67 -6.17
N ILE A 263 29.40 24.48 -5.57
CA ILE A 263 28.26 25.39 -5.63
C ILE A 263 28.23 26.21 -4.35
N ASP A 264 28.80 27.40 -4.41
CA ASP A 264 28.94 28.30 -3.26
C ASP A 264 27.59 28.90 -2.84
N GLU A 265 26.81 29.33 -3.82
CA GLU A 265 25.52 29.97 -3.60
C GLU A 265 24.52 29.54 -4.67
N PHE A 266 23.23 29.52 -4.31
CA PHE A 266 22.14 29.22 -5.22
C PHE A 266 20.87 30.00 -4.85
N ARG A 267 20.05 30.30 -5.87
CA ARG A 267 18.68 30.77 -5.70
C ARG A 267 17.80 29.58 -5.31
N SER A 268 17.26 29.61 -4.09
CA SER A 268 16.39 28.55 -3.58
C SER A 268 15.00 28.59 -4.24
N VAL A 269 14.51 27.41 -4.61
CA VAL A 269 13.09 27.18 -4.94
C VAL A 269 12.52 26.24 -3.89
N THR A 270 11.34 26.54 -3.34
CA THR A 270 10.73 25.76 -2.25
C THR A 270 9.38 25.18 -2.63
N SER A 271 9.07 23.98 -2.16
CA SER A 271 7.74 23.36 -2.25
C SER A 271 7.33 22.82 -0.89
N PRO A 272 6.03 22.79 -0.53
CA PRO A 272 5.59 22.08 0.66
C PRO A 272 5.87 20.58 0.54
N ASP A 273 6.46 20.00 1.59
CA ASP A 273 6.63 18.56 1.75
C ASP A 273 5.28 17.84 1.75
N TRP A 274 5.22 16.65 1.15
CA TRP A 274 3.95 15.93 1.01
C TRP A 274 3.38 15.48 2.36
N LEU A 275 4.25 15.03 3.28
CA LEU A 275 3.86 14.47 4.57
C LEU A 275 3.66 15.59 5.61
N SER A 276 4.73 16.31 5.95
CA SER A 276 4.74 17.32 7.00
C SER A 276 4.10 18.65 6.61
N LYS A 277 3.94 18.92 5.31
CA LYS A 277 3.57 20.23 4.74
C LYS A 277 4.55 21.37 5.04
N ALA A 278 5.69 21.07 5.67
CA ALA A 278 6.74 22.06 5.91
C ALA A 278 7.38 22.50 4.57
N PRO A 279 7.85 23.75 4.46
CA PRO A 279 8.62 24.18 3.29
C PRO A 279 9.90 23.35 3.16
N THR A 280 10.11 22.75 1.99
CA THR A 280 11.33 22.03 1.61
C THR A 280 11.98 22.74 0.43
N THR A 281 13.27 23.03 0.54
CA THR A 281 14.06 23.57 -0.58
C THR A 281 14.32 22.45 -1.58
N LEU A 282 14.01 22.71 -2.84
CA LEU A 282 14.18 21.77 -3.94
C LEU A 282 15.65 21.68 -4.36
N ALA A 283 16.00 20.54 -4.95
CA ALA A 283 17.37 20.21 -5.35
C ALA A 283 17.99 21.28 -6.26
N VAL A 284 19.29 21.50 -6.10
CA VAL A 284 20.12 22.16 -7.11
C VAL A 284 20.47 21.14 -8.19
N SER A 285 20.64 21.59 -9.44
CA SER A 285 21.02 20.71 -10.55
C SER A 285 22.15 21.28 -11.40
N VAL A 286 22.93 20.36 -11.97
CA VAL A 286 23.89 20.62 -13.03
C VAL A 286 23.66 19.59 -14.14
N ALA A 287 23.12 20.07 -15.26
CA ALA A 287 22.89 19.26 -16.45
C ALA A 287 24.17 19.03 -17.24
N GLU A 288 25.01 20.06 -17.41
CA GLU A 288 26.25 19.93 -18.19
C GLU A 288 27.32 20.90 -17.68
N VAL A 289 28.57 20.43 -17.55
CA VAL A 289 29.76 21.27 -17.48
C VAL A 289 30.27 21.50 -18.90
N GLY A 290 30.35 22.77 -19.31
CA GLY A 290 30.72 23.19 -20.65
C GLY A 290 32.22 23.07 -20.97
N SER A 291 32.73 21.84 -20.96
CA SER A 291 34.11 21.50 -21.34
C SER A 291 34.14 20.25 -22.25
N THR A 292 34.75 20.39 -23.42
CA THR A 292 34.93 19.27 -24.34
C THR A 292 35.99 18.28 -23.85
N GLN A 293 37.01 18.77 -23.14
CA GLN A 293 38.10 17.96 -22.63
C GLN A 293 37.63 17.03 -21.50
N LEU A 294 36.89 17.56 -20.52
CA LEU A 294 36.30 16.74 -19.45
C LEU A 294 35.34 15.69 -20.02
N ARG A 295 34.47 16.09 -20.96
CA ARG A 295 33.56 15.16 -21.66
C ARG A 295 34.31 14.05 -22.38
N SER A 296 35.41 14.36 -23.06
CA SER A 296 36.19 13.37 -23.81
C SER A 296 36.94 12.37 -22.92
N ALA A 297 37.13 12.70 -21.64
CA ALA A 297 37.70 11.79 -20.66
C ALA A 297 36.67 10.79 -20.09
N VAL A 298 35.37 11.02 -20.32
CA VAL A 298 34.31 10.04 -20.04
C VAL A 298 34.22 9.06 -21.20
N VAL A 299 34.39 7.77 -20.91
CA VAL A 299 34.35 6.70 -21.90
C VAL A 299 33.37 5.61 -21.49
N ALA A 300 32.81 4.92 -22.48
CA ALA A 300 32.03 3.71 -22.23
C ALA A 300 32.98 2.56 -21.86
N THR A 301 32.66 1.84 -20.79
CA THR A 301 33.35 0.64 -20.32
C THR A 301 32.41 -0.57 -20.40
N VAL A 302 32.93 -1.77 -20.11
CA VAL A 302 32.05 -2.95 -19.97
C VAL A 302 31.21 -2.76 -18.70
N PRO A 303 29.87 -2.73 -18.80
CA PRO A 303 29.02 -2.56 -17.62
C PRO A 303 29.22 -3.69 -16.62
N GLY A 304 29.32 -3.35 -15.33
CA GLY A 304 29.34 -4.33 -14.24
C GLY A 304 28.10 -5.23 -14.23
N LEU A 305 26.95 -4.73 -14.73
CA LEU A 305 25.73 -5.52 -14.93
C LEU A 305 25.91 -6.68 -15.93
N ALA A 306 26.82 -6.54 -16.90
CA ALA A 306 27.15 -7.58 -17.87
C ALA A 306 28.11 -8.64 -17.30
N THR A 307 28.58 -8.48 -16.07
CA THR A 307 29.56 -9.38 -15.44
C THR A 307 28.86 -10.46 -14.61
N CYS A 308 29.35 -11.70 -14.72
CA CYS A 308 28.89 -12.82 -13.90
C CYS A 308 29.38 -12.66 -12.45
N ARG A 309 28.46 -12.38 -11.52
CA ARG A 309 28.73 -12.02 -10.13
C ARG A 309 28.31 -13.11 -9.15
N SER A 310 29.22 -13.54 -8.28
CA SER A 310 28.98 -14.56 -7.24
C SER A 310 28.70 -13.99 -5.85
N ASP A 311 28.65 -12.67 -5.70
CA ASP A 311 28.48 -11.98 -4.42
C ASP A 311 27.03 -11.50 -4.17
N LEU A 312 26.07 -11.90 -5.02
CA LEU A 312 24.68 -11.45 -4.94
C LEU A 312 23.72 -12.45 -4.30
N VAL A 313 23.93 -13.75 -4.52
CA VAL A 313 23.02 -14.81 -4.10
C VAL A 313 23.81 -15.94 -3.46
N SER A 314 23.31 -16.47 -2.34
CA SER A 314 23.84 -17.69 -1.73
C SER A 314 22.71 -18.64 -1.33
N VAL A 315 22.95 -19.94 -1.50
CA VAL A 315 22.01 -21.01 -1.13
C VAL A 315 22.78 -22.05 -0.32
N GLY A 316 22.35 -22.28 0.92
CA GLY A 316 23.03 -23.18 1.84
C GLY A 316 24.48 -22.78 2.11
N GLY A 317 24.78 -21.46 2.07
CA GLY A 317 26.15 -20.93 2.19
C GLY A 317 27.01 -21.04 0.93
N THR A 318 26.50 -21.62 -0.16
CA THR A 318 27.20 -21.68 -1.45
C THR A 318 26.84 -20.47 -2.31
N ALA A 319 27.84 -19.73 -2.75
CA ALA A 319 27.67 -18.60 -3.67
C ALA A 319 27.16 -19.07 -5.04
N LEU A 320 26.15 -18.38 -5.58
CA LEU A 320 25.59 -18.63 -6.90
C LEU A 320 25.86 -17.44 -7.80
N ALA A 321 26.55 -17.70 -8.91
CA ALA A 321 26.90 -16.66 -9.86
C ALA A 321 25.70 -16.29 -10.74
N VAL A 322 25.39 -15.00 -10.84
CA VAL A 322 24.28 -14.44 -11.63
C VAL A 322 24.75 -13.26 -12.47
N VAL A 323 24.07 -13.02 -13.59
CA VAL A 323 24.34 -11.90 -14.50
C VAL A 323 23.03 -11.27 -14.95
N ALA A 324 23.04 -9.96 -15.22
CA ALA A 324 21.86 -9.31 -15.79
C ALA A 324 21.52 -9.93 -17.16
N ASP A 325 20.24 -10.13 -17.41
CA ASP A 325 19.76 -10.53 -18.71
C ASP A 325 19.91 -9.38 -19.72
N GLY A 326 19.96 -9.68 -21.02
CA GLY A 326 19.96 -8.65 -22.07
C GLY A 326 21.33 -8.11 -22.47
N PHE A 327 22.41 -8.78 -22.08
CA PHE A 327 23.78 -8.52 -22.55
C PHE A 327 24.34 -9.57 -23.53
N ALA A 328 23.53 -10.58 -23.91
CA ALA A 328 23.89 -11.57 -24.91
C ALA A 328 23.79 -11.03 -26.35
N ASP A 329 24.37 -11.74 -27.32
CA ASP A 329 24.35 -11.36 -28.74
C ASP A 329 22.92 -11.13 -29.26
N GLY A 330 22.71 -9.99 -29.93
CA GLY A 330 21.40 -9.59 -30.46
C GLY A 330 20.44 -8.93 -29.44
N ALA A 331 20.84 -8.83 -28.17
CA ALA A 331 20.09 -8.08 -27.17
C ALA A 331 20.23 -6.56 -27.37
N ARG A 332 19.45 -5.78 -26.59
CA ARG A 332 19.53 -4.31 -26.54
C ARG A 332 20.06 -3.87 -25.16
N PRO A 333 21.38 -3.90 -24.93
CA PRO A 333 21.97 -3.52 -23.65
C PRO A 333 21.57 -2.13 -23.19
N ALA A 334 21.39 -1.19 -24.14
CA ALA A 334 20.98 0.18 -23.83
C ALA A 334 19.65 0.24 -23.07
N ASP A 335 18.67 -0.61 -23.41
CA ASP A 335 17.37 -0.64 -22.72
C ASP A 335 17.54 -1.11 -21.26
N VAL A 336 18.41 -2.10 -21.03
CA VAL A 336 18.70 -2.62 -19.67
C VAL A 336 19.42 -1.57 -18.83
N LEU A 337 20.40 -0.88 -19.41
CA LEU A 337 21.14 0.18 -18.75
C LEU A 337 20.24 1.38 -18.42
N GLU A 338 19.35 1.78 -19.33
CA GLU A 338 18.39 2.86 -19.08
C GLU A 338 17.42 2.49 -17.95
N SER A 339 16.86 1.27 -17.95
CA SER A 339 16.03 0.78 -16.86
C SER A 339 16.78 0.77 -15.52
N ALA A 340 18.04 0.33 -15.52
CA ALA A 340 18.89 0.33 -14.32
C ALA A 340 19.08 1.75 -13.75
N GLU A 341 19.36 2.74 -14.61
CA GLU A 341 19.53 4.13 -14.21
C GLU A 341 18.23 4.77 -13.69
N ARG A 342 17.07 4.34 -14.20
CA ARG A 342 15.75 4.77 -13.70
C ARG A 342 15.35 4.12 -12.37
N GLY A 343 16.21 3.27 -11.80
CA GLY A 343 15.90 2.50 -10.59
C GLY A 343 14.85 1.41 -10.82
N GLU A 344 14.68 0.96 -12.06
CA GLU A 344 13.75 -0.13 -12.38
C GLU A 344 14.38 -1.52 -12.09
N LEU A 345 13.53 -2.54 -12.10
CA LEU A 345 13.94 -3.92 -11.91
C LEU A 345 14.63 -4.47 -13.16
N VAL A 346 15.92 -4.79 -13.05
CA VAL A 346 16.75 -5.50 -14.03
C VAL A 346 16.67 -6.99 -13.77
N ARG A 347 16.27 -7.77 -14.78
CA ARG A 347 16.23 -9.24 -14.65
C ARG A 347 17.62 -9.83 -14.65
N PHE A 348 17.78 -10.95 -13.97
CA PHE A 348 19.02 -11.73 -13.97
C PHE A 348 18.73 -13.22 -14.04
N SER A 349 19.73 -13.95 -14.52
CA SER A 349 19.76 -15.41 -14.56
C SER A 349 21.09 -15.92 -14.00
N ALA A 350 21.12 -17.19 -13.58
CA ALA A 350 22.38 -17.85 -13.28
C ALA A 350 23.33 -17.83 -14.47
N CYS A 351 24.62 -17.71 -14.19
CA CYS A 351 25.68 -17.75 -15.17
C CYS A 351 26.80 -18.67 -14.72
N ASP A 352 27.65 -19.04 -15.67
CA ASP A 352 28.88 -19.79 -15.41
C ASP A 352 30.07 -18.82 -15.35
N PRO A 353 30.68 -18.59 -14.18
CA PRO A 353 31.82 -17.68 -14.08
C PRO A 353 33.06 -18.20 -14.81
N SER A 354 33.12 -19.50 -15.14
CA SER A 354 34.22 -20.11 -15.89
C SER A 354 34.07 -20.00 -17.41
N GLY A 355 32.88 -19.66 -17.90
CA GLY A 355 32.57 -19.63 -19.34
C GLY A 355 32.55 -21.01 -20.02
N ALA A 356 32.58 -22.11 -19.27
CA ALA A 356 32.55 -23.48 -19.78
C ALA A 356 31.15 -23.96 -20.22
N GLY A 357 30.11 -23.16 -19.94
CA GLY A 357 28.73 -23.40 -20.37
C GLY A 357 27.88 -24.19 -19.36
N ALA A 358 28.40 -24.47 -18.16
CA ALA A 358 27.65 -25.12 -17.10
C ALA A 358 26.95 -24.06 -16.23
N VAL A 359 25.68 -23.77 -16.54
CA VAL A 359 24.89 -22.79 -15.78
C VAL A 359 24.78 -23.20 -14.31
N ALA A 360 25.10 -22.28 -13.40
CA ALA A 360 24.99 -22.53 -11.96
C ALA A 360 23.54 -22.91 -11.58
N VAL A 361 23.38 -23.98 -10.82
CA VAL A 361 22.08 -24.43 -10.28
C VAL A 361 22.10 -24.33 -8.76
N ALA A 362 20.96 -23.98 -8.18
CA ALA A 362 20.77 -24.03 -6.73
C ALA A 362 20.37 -25.45 -6.32
N THR A 363 20.96 -25.98 -5.26
CA THR A 363 20.53 -27.23 -4.64
C THR A 363 19.92 -26.92 -3.28
N LEU A 364 18.67 -27.31 -3.08
CA LEU A 364 18.06 -27.34 -1.76
C LEU A 364 18.11 -28.79 -1.27
N ALA A 365 18.79 -29.03 -0.16
CA ALA A 365 18.87 -30.36 0.46
C ALA A 365 17.55 -30.72 1.14
N GLU A 366 17.38 -32.00 1.49
CA GLU A 366 16.32 -32.42 2.42
C GLU A 366 16.45 -31.65 3.74
N GLY A 367 15.33 -31.17 4.27
CA GLY A 367 15.26 -30.32 5.45
C GLY A 367 15.37 -28.83 5.12
N GLU A 368 15.91 -28.05 6.06
CA GLU A 368 16.00 -26.60 5.95
C GLU A 368 17.27 -26.15 5.22
N THR A 369 17.12 -25.28 4.23
CA THR A 369 18.22 -24.60 3.54
C THR A 369 18.00 -23.09 3.63
N ILE A 370 19.02 -22.36 4.06
CA ILE A 370 19.00 -20.89 4.08
C ILE A 370 19.29 -20.37 2.67
N VAL A 371 18.45 -19.48 2.18
CA VAL A 371 18.60 -18.75 0.91
C VAL A 371 18.77 -17.27 1.24
N GLU A 372 19.91 -16.70 0.84
CA GLU A 372 20.23 -15.30 1.15
C GLU A 372 20.66 -14.51 -0.07
N THR A 373 20.47 -13.19 -0.01
CA THR A 373 21.07 -12.23 -0.95
C THR A 373 22.02 -11.30 -0.22
N SER A 374 22.88 -10.61 -0.95
CA SER A 374 23.71 -9.55 -0.36
C SER A 374 22.91 -8.29 -0.08
N GLU A 375 23.47 -7.46 0.82
CA GLU A 375 22.97 -6.11 1.07
C GLU A 375 23.44 -5.18 -0.05
N ALA A 376 22.54 -4.27 -0.44
CA ALA A 376 22.81 -3.29 -1.48
C ALA A 376 24.05 -2.42 -1.17
N ALA A 377 24.27 -2.06 0.10
CA ALA A 377 25.41 -1.27 0.56
C ALA A 377 26.78 -1.91 0.27
N VAL A 378 26.86 -3.23 0.07
CA VAL A 378 28.13 -3.92 -0.25
C VAL A 378 28.41 -3.90 -1.75
N GLY A 379 27.37 -3.97 -2.59
CA GLY A 379 27.50 -4.28 -4.01
C GLY A 379 26.84 -3.30 -4.98
N ALA A 380 26.20 -2.24 -4.45
CA ALA A 380 25.30 -1.29 -5.14
C ALA A 380 24.16 -1.95 -5.94
N LEU A 381 23.81 -3.19 -5.59
CA LEU A 381 22.71 -3.94 -6.19
C LEU A 381 21.86 -4.57 -5.09
N SER A 382 20.55 -4.31 -5.11
CA SER A 382 19.58 -5.00 -4.27
C SER A 382 18.87 -6.10 -5.07
N VAL A 383 18.82 -7.32 -4.55
CA VAL A 383 18.00 -8.39 -5.15
C VAL A 383 16.58 -8.28 -4.59
N ASP A 384 15.67 -7.73 -5.39
CA ASP A 384 14.28 -7.51 -4.99
C ASP A 384 13.40 -8.75 -5.20
N ARG A 385 13.79 -9.63 -6.13
CA ARG A 385 13.13 -10.91 -6.36
C ARG A 385 14.14 -12.00 -6.69
N LEU A 386 14.01 -13.14 -6.03
CA LEU A 386 14.75 -14.37 -6.32
C LEU A 386 13.77 -15.51 -6.58
N VAL A 387 13.99 -16.25 -7.66
CA VAL A 387 13.16 -17.38 -8.08
C VAL A 387 14.05 -18.60 -8.24
N LEU A 388 13.68 -19.68 -7.55
CA LEU A 388 14.28 -21.01 -7.70
C LEU A 388 13.22 -21.91 -8.32
N SER A 389 13.40 -22.34 -9.57
CA SER A 389 12.43 -23.18 -10.29
C SER A 389 13.01 -24.54 -10.64
N SER A 390 12.32 -25.61 -10.26
CA SER A 390 12.68 -26.99 -10.60
C SER A 390 11.65 -27.59 -11.54
N GLY A 391 12.11 -28.31 -12.57
CA GLY A 391 11.27 -29.17 -13.40
C GLY A 391 10.25 -28.42 -14.26
N VAL A 392 10.11 -28.87 -15.51
CA VAL A 392 9.39 -28.21 -16.62
C VAL A 392 10.13 -26.97 -17.11
N ASP A 393 10.53 -27.02 -18.39
CA ASP A 393 11.11 -25.91 -19.12
C ASP A 393 10.27 -24.63 -18.87
N PRO A 394 10.85 -23.52 -18.39
CA PRO A 394 10.10 -22.28 -18.18
C PRO A 394 9.47 -21.74 -19.48
N THR A 395 9.88 -22.28 -20.64
CA THR A 395 9.27 -22.02 -21.94
C THR A 395 8.15 -22.98 -22.33
N ALA A 396 7.89 -24.03 -21.55
CA ALA A 396 6.75 -24.91 -21.74
C ALA A 396 5.47 -24.12 -21.48
N THR A 397 4.88 -23.61 -22.55
CA THR A 397 3.53 -23.09 -22.57
C THR A 397 2.61 -24.16 -22.01
N SER A 398 1.98 -23.90 -20.85
CA SER A 398 0.80 -24.66 -20.44
C SER A 398 -0.17 -24.60 -21.61
N ASP A 399 -0.54 -25.77 -22.11
CA ASP A 399 -1.45 -25.87 -23.25
C ASP A 399 -2.72 -25.07 -22.89
N SER A 400 -3.03 -24.07 -23.70
CA SER A 400 -4.17 -23.21 -23.39
C SER A 400 -5.41 -24.09 -23.48
N GLY A 401 -6.10 -24.27 -22.34
CA GLY A 401 -7.36 -25.00 -22.30
C GLY A 401 -8.34 -24.51 -23.37
N PRO A 402 -9.43 -25.26 -23.62
CA PRO A 402 -10.30 -25.03 -24.77
C PRO A 402 -10.77 -23.57 -24.86
N ALA A 403 -10.60 -22.96 -26.03
CA ALA A 403 -11.04 -21.59 -26.25
C ALA A 403 -12.56 -21.47 -26.08
N LEU A 404 -13.01 -20.52 -25.26
CA LEU A 404 -14.43 -20.29 -24.98
C LEU A 404 -14.97 -19.10 -25.77
N THR A 405 -16.24 -19.18 -26.16
CA THR A 405 -17.04 -18.05 -26.64
C THR A 405 -18.04 -17.67 -25.56
N VAL A 406 -17.98 -16.42 -25.12
CA VAL A 406 -18.92 -15.87 -24.13
C VAL A 406 -20.11 -15.26 -24.86
N SER A 407 -21.27 -15.90 -24.75
CA SER A 407 -22.51 -15.44 -25.38
C SER A 407 -23.28 -14.41 -24.55
N ARG A 408 -23.04 -14.38 -23.24
CA ARG A 408 -23.62 -13.40 -22.30
C ARG A 408 -22.64 -13.11 -21.19
N LYS A 409 -22.50 -11.84 -20.82
CA LYS A 409 -21.73 -11.42 -19.65
C LYS A 409 -22.45 -10.28 -18.94
N SER A 410 -22.76 -10.49 -17.68
CA SER A 410 -23.28 -9.49 -16.75
C SER A 410 -22.64 -9.70 -15.38
N PRO A 411 -22.75 -8.74 -14.43
CA PRO A 411 -22.18 -8.90 -13.10
C PRO A 411 -22.67 -10.13 -12.32
N VAL A 412 -23.84 -10.67 -12.67
CA VAL A 412 -24.51 -11.74 -11.93
C VAL A 412 -24.77 -13.01 -12.75
N HIS A 413 -24.44 -12.98 -14.04
CA HIS A 413 -24.74 -14.07 -14.96
C HIS A 413 -23.80 -14.05 -16.18
N ILE A 414 -23.09 -15.14 -16.40
CA ILE A 414 -22.17 -15.33 -17.54
C ILE A 414 -22.48 -16.66 -18.21
N VAL A 415 -22.54 -16.67 -19.55
CA VAL A 415 -22.76 -17.86 -20.34
C VAL A 415 -21.62 -18.04 -21.33
N ALA A 416 -20.99 -19.21 -21.32
CA ALA A 416 -19.90 -19.55 -22.21
C ALA A 416 -20.06 -20.95 -22.81
N THR A 417 -19.53 -21.16 -24.00
CA THR A 417 -19.45 -22.46 -24.68
C THR A 417 -18.06 -22.63 -25.28
N PRO A 418 -17.50 -23.85 -25.36
CA PRO A 418 -16.29 -24.10 -26.15
C PRO A 418 -16.48 -23.70 -27.63
N ARG A 419 -15.39 -23.28 -28.28
CA ARG A 419 -15.36 -22.97 -29.71
C ARG A 419 -15.26 -24.22 -30.59
N ALA A 420 -14.77 -25.31 -30.03
CA ALA A 420 -14.61 -26.61 -30.66
C ALA A 420 -15.00 -27.70 -29.66
N ASP A 421 -15.27 -28.90 -30.17
CA ASP A 421 -15.53 -30.07 -29.34
C ASP A 421 -14.31 -30.36 -28.44
N VAL A 422 -14.56 -30.63 -27.17
CA VAL A 422 -13.53 -30.87 -26.17
C VAL A 422 -13.65 -32.30 -25.67
N SER A 423 -12.62 -33.11 -25.88
CA SER A 423 -12.58 -34.51 -25.45
C SER A 423 -11.76 -34.74 -24.18
N GLU A 424 -10.85 -33.82 -23.87
CA GLU A 424 -9.94 -33.95 -22.72
C GLU A 424 -10.44 -33.15 -21.52
N PRO A 425 -10.21 -33.64 -20.28
CA PRO A 425 -10.55 -32.89 -19.08
C PRO A 425 -9.78 -31.57 -18.95
N PHE A 426 -10.41 -30.57 -18.35
CA PHE A 426 -9.79 -29.25 -18.17
C PHE A 426 -10.32 -28.53 -16.95
N TRP A 427 -9.58 -27.52 -16.49
CA TRP A 427 -10.02 -26.59 -15.45
C TRP A 427 -10.75 -25.41 -16.07
N LEU A 428 -12.02 -25.23 -15.69
CA LEU A 428 -12.78 -24.04 -16.03
C LEU A 428 -12.63 -23.00 -14.92
N VAL A 429 -11.93 -21.91 -15.22
CA VAL A 429 -11.61 -20.85 -14.25
C VAL A 429 -12.46 -19.61 -14.51
N LEU A 430 -13.20 -19.17 -13.50
CA LEU A 430 -13.84 -17.86 -13.47
C LEU A 430 -12.89 -16.88 -12.77
N GLY A 431 -12.35 -15.91 -13.52
CA GLY A 431 -11.47 -14.84 -13.04
C GLY A 431 -12.18 -13.79 -12.16
N GLN A 432 -12.93 -14.26 -11.16
CA GLN A 432 -13.56 -13.51 -10.09
C GLN A 432 -13.07 -14.09 -8.76
N SER A 433 -12.99 -13.27 -7.72
CA SER A 433 -12.63 -13.72 -6.38
C SER A 433 -13.49 -14.90 -5.91
N TYR A 434 -12.85 -15.87 -5.27
CA TYR A 434 -13.46 -17.10 -4.81
C TYR A 434 -14.59 -16.76 -3.85
N ASN A 435 -15.80 -17.22 -4.18
CA ASN A 435 -16.98 -16.95 -3.40
C ASN A 435 -18.03 -18.04 -3.62
N ALA A 436 -18.55 -18.59 -2.52
CA ALA A 436 -19.59 -19.61 -2.52
C ALA A 436 -20.94 -19.14 -3.12
N GLY A 437 -21.11 -17.83 -3.36
CA GLY A 437 -22.26 -17.29 -4.07
C GLY A 437 -22.28 -17.58 -5.58
N TRP A 438 -21.12 -17.86 -6.18
CA TRP A 438 -21.02 -18.28 -7.57
C TRP A 438 -21.36 -19.76 -7.72
N GLN A 439 -22.26 -20.05 -8.65
CA GLN A 439 -22.62 -21.41 -9.02
C GLN A 439 -22.38 -21.61 -10.52
N LEU A 440 -21.70 -22.68 -10.88
CA LEU A 440 -21.58 -23.13 -12.27
C LEU A 440 -22.72 -24.12 -12.57
N ARG A 441 -23.36 -23.95 -13.73
CA ARG A 441 -24.23 -24.96 -14.33
C ARG A 441 -23.64 -25.43 -15.66
N ILE A 442 -23.58 -26.73 -15.86
CA ILE A 442 -23.11 -27.39 -17.09
C ILE A 442 -24.34 -28.05 -17.71
N ASN A 443 -24.73 -27.59 -18.90
CA ASN A 443 -25.91 -28.12 -19.62
C ASN A 443 -27.21 -28.11 -18.78
N GLY A 444 -27.32 -27.16 -17.86
CA GLY A 444 -28.47 -27.00 -16.95
C GLY A 444 -28.31 -27.68 -15.58
N GLU A 445 -27.36 -28.59 -15.44
CA GLU A 445 -27.06 -29.27 -14.17
C GLU A 445 -26.06 -28.47 -13.35
N ILE A 446 -26.22 -28.44 -12.03
CA ILE A 446 -25.29 -27.75 -11.15
C ILE A 446 -23.98 -28.55 -11.13
N ALA A 447 -22.87 -27.87 -11.43
CA ALA A 447 -21.56 -28.49 -11.35
C ALA A 447 -21.21 -28.85 -9.91
N ASP A 448 -20.39 -29.88 -9.78
CA ASP A 448 -19.88 -30.36 -8.50
C ASP A 448 -18.89 -29.36 -7.86
N GLN A 449 -18.11 -29.83 -6.89
CA GLN A 449 -17.21 -29.08 -6.02
C GLN A 449 -16.49 -27.91 -6.73
N GLN A 450 -16.79 -26.71 -6.24
CA GLN A 450 -16.07 -25.48 -6.55
C GLN A 450 -14.73 -25.48 -5.81
N MET A 451 -13.66 -25.12 -6.53
CA MET A 451 -12.29 -25.11 -6.01
C MET A 451 -11.66 -23.73 -6.16
N LEU A 452 -10.63 -23.47 -5.34
CA LEU A 452 -9.81 -22.27 -5.43
C LEU A 452 -8.70 -22.50 -6.46
N ALA A 453 -8.65 -21.70 -7.51
CA ALA A 453 -7.54 -21.70 -8.47
C ALA A 453 -6.74 -20.40 -8.39
N ASN A 454 -5.44 -20.46 -8.69
CA ASN A 454 -4.55 -19.30 -8.75
C ASN A 454 -4.54 -18.44 -7.47
N GLY A 455 -4.88 -19.03 -6.31
CA GLY A 455 -4.95 -18.35 -5.03
C GLY A 455 -6.12 -17.37 -4.84
N PHE A 456 -6.95 -17.14 -5.87
CA PHE A 456 -8.08 -16.19 -5.75
C PHE A 456 -9.32 -16.58 -6.55
N ALA A 457 -9.22 -17.39 -7.60
CA ALA A 457 -10.29 -17.56 -8.57
C ALA A 457 -11.23 -18.73 -8.20
N ASN A 458 -12.46 -18.67 -8.70
CA ASN A 458 -13.38 -19.81 -8.65
C ASN A 458 -13.03 -20.76 -9.80
N ALA A 459 -12.94 -22.06 -9.53
CA ALA A 459 -12.65 -23.05 -10.56
C ALA A 459 -13.46 -24.33 -10.39
N TRP A 460 -13.65 -25.03 -11.50
CA TRP A 460 -14.31 -26.33 -11.58
C TRP A 460 -13.52 -27.24 -12.49
N TYR A 461 -13.34 -28.50 -12.08
CA TYR A 461 -12.76 -29.53 -12.94
C TYR A 461 -13.86 -30.07 -13.84
N ILE A 462 -13.66 -29.97 -15.15
CA ILE A 462 -14.62 -30.41 -16.16
C ILE A 462 -14.09 -31.67 -16.82
N ASP A 463 -14.88 -32.74 -16.74
CA ASP A 463 -14.66 -33.99 -17.45
C ASP A 463 -15.73 -34.09 -18.56
N PRO A 464 -15.40 -33.77 -19.83
CA PRO A 464 -16.37 -33.78 -20.93
C PRO A 464 -17.10 -35.12 -21.09
N ALA A 465 -16.46 -36.24 -20.74
CA ALA A 465 -17.05 -37.57 -20.84
C ALA A 465 -18.30 -37.73 -19.95
N ARG A 466 -18.45 -36.91 -18.90
CA ARG A 466 -19.62 -36.93 -17.99
C ARG A 466 -20.77 -36.05 -18.44
N HIS A 467 -20.52 -35.09 -19.33
CA HIS A 467 -21.48 -34.02 -19.64
C HIS A 467 -21.91 -33.99 -21.12
N GLY A 468 -21.37 -34.89 -21.95
CA GLY A 468 -21.70 -35.04 -23.37
C GLY A 468 -20.93 -34.09 -24.29
N ASN A 469 -21.15 -34.23 -25.60
CA ASN A 469 -20.30 -33.59 -26.62
C ASN A 469 -20.49 -32.06 -26.75
N THR A 470 -21.62 -31.51 -26.28
CA THR A 470 -21.90 -30.07 -26.37
C THR A 470 -21.94 -29.49 -24.97
N LEU A 471 -20.88 -28.77 -24.59
CA LEU A 471 -20.78 -28.16 -23.27
C LEU A 471 -21.28 -26.71 -23.28
N ARG A 472 -22.17 -26.38 -22.35
CA ARG A 472 -22.65 -25.03 -22.07
C ARG A 472 -22.47 -24.70 -20.60
N PHE A 473 -21.71 -23.66 -20.33
CA PHE A 473 -21.38 -23.19 -18.98
C PHE A 473 -22.21 -21.95 -18.64
N GLU A 474 -22.92 -21.98 -17.52
CA GLU A 474 -23.65 -20.84 -16.97
C GLU A 474 -23.15 -20.55 -15.55
N PHE A 475 -22.49 -19.42 -15.37
CA PHE A 475 -22.10 -18.92 -14.05
C PHE A 475 -23.18 -17.99 -13.52
N VAL A 476 -23.75 -18.32 -12.36
CA VAL A 476 -24.85 -17.58 -11.76
C VAL A 476 -24.47 -17.09 -10.36
N TRP A 477 -24.65 -15.79 -10.11
CA TRP A 477 -24.52 -15.20 -8.78
C TRP A 477 -25.82 -15.39 -8.00
N THR A 478 -25.88 -16.46 -7.20
CA THR A 478 -27.09 -16.87 -6.48
C THR A 478 -27.61 -15.85 -5.45
N PRO A 479 -26.76 -15.05 -4.74
CA PRO A 479 -27.24 -14.05 -3.79
C PRO A 479 -28.10 -12.94 -4.41
N GLN A 480 -27.97 -12.71 -5.72
CA GLN A 480 -28.74 -11.67 -6.42
C GLN A 480 -30.26 -11.85 -6.26
N SER A 481 -30.74 -13.09 -6.14
CA SER A 481 -32.16 -13.39 -5.93
C SER A 481 -32.73 -12.74 -4.66
N ARG A 482 -31.97 -12.73 -3.57
CA ARG A 482 -32.37 -12.10 -2.29
C ARG A 482 -32.42 -10.59 -2.39
N VAL A 483 -31.48 -9.99 -3.13
CA VAL A 483 -31.48 -8.55 -3.41
C VAL A 483 -32.72 -8.15 -4.20
N TRP A 484 -33.08 -8.92 -5.23
CA TRP A 484 -34.32 -8.67 -5.98
C TRP A 484 -35.56 -8.73 -5.11
N ILE A 485 -35.65 -9.71 -4.21
CA ILE A 485 -36.76 -9.80 -3.23
C ILE A 485 -36.78 -8.54 -2.35
N GLY A 486 -35.65 -8.12 -1.80
CA GLY A 486 -35.55 -6.92 -0.97
C GLY A 486 -35.96 -5.64 -1.70
N LEU A 487 -35.52 -5.49 -2.95
CA LEU A 487 -35.92 -4.37 -3.81
C LEU A 487 -37.41 -4.38 -4.11
N PHE A 488 -37.98 -5.55 -4.41
CA PHE A 488 -39.41 -5.69 -4.64
C PHE A 488 -40.22 -5.33 -3.40
N VAL A 489 -39.83 -5.84 -2.22
CA VAL A 489 -40.49 -5.53 -0.94
C VAL A 489 -40.40 -4.03 -0.64
N SER A 490 -39.26 -3.40 -0.92
CA SER A 490 -39.06 -1.96 -0.72
C SER A 490 -39.90 -1.12 -1.68
N ALA A 491 -39.93 -1.48 -2.96
CA ALA A 491 -40.77 -0.83 -3.96
C ALA A 491 -42.26 -0.97 -3.63
N PHE A 492 -42.68 -2.16 -3.19
CA PHE A 492 -44.04 -2.39 -2.72
C PHE A 492 -44.38 -1.54 -1.49
N GLY A 493 -43.46 -1.47 -0.51
CA GLY A 493 -43.61 -0.61 0.67
C GLY A 493 -43.75 0.87 0.29
N LEU A 494 -42.94 1.35 -0.64
CA LEU A 494 -43.03 2.72 -1.16
C LEU A 494 -44.37 2.98 -1.86
N LEU A 495 -44.82 2.07 -2.72
CA LEU A 495 -46.11 2.17 -3.40
C LEU A 495 -47.27 2.14 -2.41
N LEU A 496 -47.18 1.35 -1.34
CA LEU A 496 -48.16 1.35 -0.26
C LEU A 496 -48.19 2.70 0.46
N CYS A 497 -47.04 3.27 0.80
CA CYS A 497 -46.95 4.60 1.41
C CYS A 497 -47.54 5.69 0.50
N ILE A 498 -47.22 5.68 -0.80
CA ILE A 498 -47.79 6.58 -1.80
C ILE A 498 -49.31 6.40 -1.88
N GLY A 499 -49.77 5.15 -1.97
CA GLY A 499 -51.19 4.82 -2.01
C GLY A 499 -51.94 5.33 -0.78
N LEU A 500 -51.36 5.17 0.41
CA LEU A 500 -51.93 5.69 1.66
C LEU A 500 -51.90 7.23 1.73
N ALA A 501 -50.85 7.87 1.19
CA ALA A 501 -50.73 9.33 1.16
C ALA A 501 -51.77 9.99 0.24
N PHE A 502 -52.08 9.37 -0.91
CA PHE A 502 -53.05 9.90 -1.88
C PHE A 502 -54.45 9.32 -1.72
N ARG A 503 -54.66 8.34 -0.84
CA ARG A 503 -56.00 7.79 -0.59
C ARG A 503 -56.86 8.89 0.05
N PRO A 504 -57.95 9.34 -0.61
CA PRO A 504 -58.84 10.30 0.00
C PRO A 504 -59.36 9.69 1.29
N PRO A 505 -59.32 10.43 2.41
CA PRO A 505 -59.79 9.90 3.66
C PRO A 505 -61.25 9.46 3.51
N ALA A 506 -61.60 8.32 4.10
CA ALA A 506 -62.99 7.90 4.14
C ALA A 506 -63.85 9.06 4.68
N PRO A 507 -65.02 9.35 4.07
CA PRO A 507 -65.87 10.45 4.52
C PRO A 507 -66.23 10.21 5.97
N SER A 508 -65.61 10.99 6.86
CA SER A 508 -65.97 11.04 8.26
C SER A 508 -67.41 11.53 8.32
N ARG A 509 -68.32 10.71 8.86
CA ARG A 509 -69.71 11.13 9.17
C ARG A 509 -69.79 12.16 10.30
N SER A 510 -68.69 12.83 10.64
CA SER A 510 -68.67 13.97 11.55
C SER A 510 -67.42 14.81 11.31
N ILE A 511 -67.59 16.00 10.72
CA ILE A 511 -66.60 17.07 10.79
C ILE A 511 -67.30 18.29 11.40
N PRO A 512 -67.15 18.54 12.71
CA PRO A 512 -67.35 19.87 13.26
C PRO A 512 -66.02 20.63 13.15
N ALA A 513 -66.01 21.69 12.33
CA ALA A 513 -65.00 22.76 12.23
C ALA A 513 -63.59 22.40 11.65
N PRO A 514 -62.90 23.38 11.01
CA PRO A 514 -61.53 23.21 10.53
C PRO A 514 -60.56 22.92 11.69
N LEU A 515 -59.66 21.95 11.48
CA LEU A 515 -58.57 21.64 12.40
C LEU A 515 -57.67 22.88 12.55
N GLN A 516 -57.70 23.53 13.72
CA GLN A 516 -56.69 24.52 14.06
C GLN A 516 -55.39 23.80 14.43
N PRO A 517 -54.25 24.10 13.78
CA PRO A 517 -52.96 23.56 14.21
C PRO A 517 -52.63 24.14 15.59
N SER A 518 -52.76 23.33 16.63
CA SER A 518 -52.19 23.67 17.94
C SER A 518 -50.76 23.16 17.99
N LEU A 519 -49.83 24.05 18.36
CA LEU A 519 -48.49 23.66 18.75
C LEU A 519 -48.62 22.70 19.94
N ILE A 520 -48.04 21.50 19.81
CA ILE A 520 -47.98 20.53 20.91
C ILE A 520 -46.78 20.93 21.76
N ALA A 521 -47.00 21.18 23.04
CA ALA A 521 -45.89 21.34 23.97
C ALA A 521 -45.22 19.97 24.19
N TRP A 522 -43.90 19.98 24.34
CA TRP A 522 -43.08 18.81 24.67
C TRP A 522 -43.59 17.95 25.86
N ASN A 523 -44.38 18.53 26.76
CA ASN A 523 -45.01 17.88 27.92
C ASN A 523 -46.50 17.55 27.76
N ASP A 524 -47.08 17.73 26.57
CA ASP A 524 -48.49 17.42 26.33
C ASP A 524 -48.72 15.92 26.15
N ALA A 525 -49.51 15.30 27.02
CA ALA A 525 -50.09 13.97 26.81
C ALA A 525 -51.60 14.10 26.59
N TYR A 526 -52.15 13.45 25.57
CA TYR A 526 -53.55 13.59 25.19
C TYR A 526 -54.19 12.28 24.72
N GLY A 527 -55.51 12.17 24.79
CA GLY A 527 -56.22 10.93 24.46
C GLY A 527 -56.16 9.89 25.58
N ARG A 528 -56.61 8.66 25.31
CA ARG A 528 -56.82 7.64 26.36
C ARG A 528 -55.62 6.71 26.48
N VAL A 529 -55.25 6.37 27.72
CA VAL A 529 -54.27 5.30 27.97
C VAL A 529 -54.79 3.96 27.44
N ILE A 530 -53.89 3.16 26.88
CA ILE A 530 -54.25 1.87 26.27
C ILE A 530 -54.35 0.79 27.35
N ALA A 531 -55.30 -0.13 27.20
CA ALA A 531 -55.42 -1.28 28.09
C ALA A 531 -54.14 -2.12 28.12
N ALA A 532 -53.89 -2.82 29.23
CA ALA A 532 -52.62 -3.52 29.45
C ALA A 532 -52.29 -4.53 28.35
N LEU A 533 -53.26 -5.35 27.92
CA LEU A 533 -53.03 -6.41 26.94
C LEU A 533 -52.60 -5.86 25.56
N PRO A 534 -53.31 -4.91 24.91
CA PRO A 534 -52.82 -4.29 23.68
C PRO A 534 -51.49 -3.54 23.85
N ALA A 535 -51.27 -2.86 24.98
CA ALA A 535 -50.02 -2.18 25.25
C ALA A 535 -48.83 -3.16 25.33
N THR A 536 -49.04 -4.33 25.94
CA THR A 536 -48.04 -5.41 25.97
C THR A 536 -47.74 -5.95 24.58
N LEU A 537 -48.75 -6.18 23.74
CA LEU A 537 -48.54 -6.68 22.38
C LEU A 537 -47.72 -5.69 21.52
N TRP A 538 -48.05 -4.40 21.58
CA TRP A 538 -47.28 -3.37 20.89
C TRP A 538 -45.86 -3.19 21.46
N SER A 539 -45.69 -3.32 22.77
CA SER A 539 -44.38 -3.33 23.42
C SER A 539 -43.52 -4.54 22.99
N LEU A 540 -44.11 -5.72 22.83
CA LEU A 540 -43.41 -6.91 22.31
C LEU A 540 -43.01 -6.73 20.84
N ALA A 541 -43.89 -6.17 20.01
CA ALA A 541 -43.57 -5.85 18.62
C ALA A 541 -42.44 -4.81 18.51
N ALA A 542 -42.49 -3.75 19.32
CA ALA A 542 -41.45 -2.73 19.40
C ALA A 542 -40.13 -3.30 19.94
N THR A 543 -40.18 -4.23 20.91
CA THR A 543 -39.00 -4.97 21.39
C THR A 543 -38.38 -5.79 20.26
N ALA A 544 -39.18 -6.58 19.52
CA ALA A 544 -38.68 -7.41 18.43
C ALA A 544 -38.03 -6.57 17.32
N LEU A 545 -38.67 -5.45 16.95
CA LEU A 545 -38.12 -4.51 15.97
C LEU A 545 -36.85 -3.82 16.50
N GLY A 546 -36.84 -3.40 17.76
CA GLY A 546 -35.67 -2.80 18.39
C GLY A 546 -34.49 -3.78 18.50
N LEU A 547 -34.73 -5.05 18.84
CA LEU A 547 -33.71 -6.10 18.83
C LEU A 547 -33.15 -6.33 17.43
N PHE A 548 -34.00 -6.27 16.40
CA PHE A 548 -33.57 -6.40 15.01
C PHE A 548 -32.75 -5.20 14.52
N LEU A 549 -33.14 -3.97 14.86
CA LEU A 549 -32.50 -2.74 14.38
C LEU A 549 -31.26 -2.32 15.20
N LEU A 550 -31.30 -2.49 16.52
CA LEU A 550 -30.27 -2.01 17.46
C LEU A 550 -29.41 -3.15 18.01
N GLY A 551 -29.93 -4.38 18.04
CA GLY A 551 -29.29 -5.50 18.74
C GLY A 551 -29.20 -5.32 20.26
N GLY A 552 -28.73 -6.37 20.94
CA GLY A 552 -28.41 -6.34 22.36
C GLY A 552 -29.59 -5.96 23.27
N TRP A 553 -29.31 -5.24 24.36
CA TRP A 553 -30.33 -4.90 25.37
C TRP A 553 -31.17 -3.67 25.00
N TRP A 554 -30.78 -2.91 23.97
CA TRP A 554 -31.48 -1.70 23.54
C TRP A 554 -32.90 -1.96 23.03
N GLY A 555 -33.15 -3.13 22.43
CA GLY A 555 -34.50 -3.53 22.02
C GLY A 555 -35.48 -3.58 23.20
N PHE A 556 -35.03 -4.03 24.37
CA PHE A 556 -35.87 -4.05 25.57
C PHE A 556 -36.14 -2.63 26.11
N VAL A 557 -35.21 -1.69 25.94
CA VAL A 557 -35.42 -0.28 26.28
C VAL A 557 -36.52 0.32 25.41
N VAL A 558 -36.50 0.06 24.09
CA VAL A 558 -37.55 0.50 23.16
C VAL A 558 -38.91 -0.10 23.55
N GLY A 559 -38.95 -1.39 23.87
CA GLY A 559 -40.14 -2.07 24.36
C GLY A 559 -40.70 -1.48 25.66
N ALA A 560 -39.84 -1.25 26.66
CA ALA A 560 -40.21 -0.67 27.95
C ALA A 560 -40.72 0.77 27.80
N ALA A 561 -40.03 1.60 26.99
CA ALA A 561 -40.45 2.95 26.67
C ALA A 561 -41.81 2.97 25.96
N THR A 562 -42.04 2.04 25.02
CA THR A 562 -43.34 1.86 24.35
C THR A 562 -44.45 1.53 25.35
N PHE A 563 -44.22 0.57 26.24
CA PHE A 563 -45.21 0.19 27.26
C PHE A 563 -45.53 1.35 28.20
N ALA A 564 -44.50 2.01 28.75
CA ALA A 564 -44.67 3.15 29.64
C ALA A 564 -45.42 4.31 28.98
N ALA A 565 -45.08 4.63 27.72
CA ALA A 565 -45.72 5.67 26.94
C ALA A 565 -47.17 5.35 26.57
N LEU A 566 -47.53 4.08 26.37
CA LEU A 566 -48.93 3.68 26.13
C LEU A 566 -49.78 3.66 27.41
N ARG A 567 -49.17 3.44 28.57
CA ARG A 567 -49.85 3.24 29.86
C ARG A 567 -49.94 4.48 30.74
N THR A 568 -49.06 5.46 30.56
CA THR A 568 -48.96 6.62 31.45
C THR A 568 -48.67 7.92 30.70
N ASP A 569 -49.19 9.04 31.18
CA ASP A 569 -48.91 10.39 30.63
C ASP A 569 -47.43 10.77 30.83
N LEU A 570 -46.89 10.43 32.00
CA LEU A 570 -45.49 10.65 32.32
C LEU A 570 -44.57 9.86 31.38
N GLY A 571 -44.86 8.58 31.12
CA GLY A 571 -44.05 7.76 30.23
C GLY A 571 -43.98 8.30 28.80
N TRP A 572 -45.07 8.91 28.31
CA TRP A 572 -45.09 9.52 26.98
C TRP A 572 -44.31 10.84 26.96
N THR A 573 -44.43 11.66 28.00
CA THR A 573 -43.62 12.87 28.15
C THR A 573 -42.13 12.54 28.23
N VAL A 574 -41.77 11.52 29.01
CA VAL A 574 -40.40 11.03 29.17
C VAL A 574 -39.86 10.49 27.84
N LEU A 575 -40.66 9.78 27.05
CA LEU A 575 -40.28 9.30 25.72
C LEU A 575 -39.82 10.45 24.82
N ARG A 576 -40.62 11.52 24.70
CA ARG A 576 -40.29 12.70 23.88
C ARG A 576 -39.03 13.39 24.37
N PHE A 577 -38.92 13.61 25.68
CA PHE A 577 -37.74 14.24 26.27
C PHE A 577 -36.49 13.39 26.04
N ALA A 578 -36.57 12.08 26.25
CA ALA A 578 -35.47 11.15 26.01
C ALA A 578 -35.02 11.19 24.54
N THR A 579 -35.96 11.19 23.59
CA THR A 579 -35.64 11.30 22.16
C THR A 579 -34.85 12.57 21.84
N ILE A 580 -35.33 13.73 22.28
CA ILE A 580 -34.67 15.03 22.03
C ILE A 580 -33.33 15.08 22.76
N ALA A 581 -33.27 14.64 24.02
CA ALA A 581 -32.06 14.63 24.82
C ALA A 581 -30.99 13.73 24.21
N LEU A 582 -31.34 12.54 23.73
CA LEU A 582 -30.39 11.62 23.09
C LEU A 582 -29.81 12.20 21.80
N LEU A 583 -30.64 12.80 20.94
CA LEU A 583 -30.15 13.48 19.72
C LEU A 583 -29.30 14.70 20.05
N GLY A 584 -29.73 15.52 21.01
CA GLY A 584 -29.00 16.70 21.46
C GLY A 584 -27.65 16.35 22.08
N LEU A 585 -27.60 15.33 22.94
CA LEU A 585 -26.36 14.84 23.55
C LEU A 585 -25.42 14.23 22.52
N ALA A 586 -25.94 13.45 21.55
CA ALA A 586 -25.14 12.92 20.46
C ALA A 586 -24.53 14.04 19.61
N GLY A 587 -25.33 15.04 19.21
CA GLY A 587 -24.85 16.22 18.48
C GLY A 587 -23.82 17.02 19.28
N ALA A 588 -24.11 17.33 20.54
CA ALA A 588 -23.20 18.04 21.43
C ALA A 588 -21.87 17.29 21.62
N TYR A 589 -21.91 15.96 21.77
CA TYR A 589 -20.71 15.12 21.83
C TYR A 589 -19.88 15.23 20.56
N VAL A 590 -20.50 15.12 19.38
CA VAL A 590 -19.80 15.26 18.10
C VAL A 590 -19.17 16.64 17.98
N THR A 591 -19.93 17.71 18.24
CA THR A 591 -19.44 19.09 18.15
C THR A 591 -18.32 19.37 19.14
N ALA A 592 -18.48 19.00 20.42
CA ALA A 592 -17.46 19.24 21.44
C ALA A 592 -16.18 18.45 21.15
N LYS A 593 -16.31 17.18 20.74
CA LYS A 593 -15.15 16.35 20.41
C LYS A 593 -14.44 16.82 19.14
N GLN A 594 -15.19 17.27 18.12
CA GLN A 594 -14.63 17.90 16.93
C GLN A 594 -13.88 19.19 17.27
N ALA A 595 -14.49 20.07 18.08
CA ALA A 595 -13.87 21.35 18.46
C ALA A 595 -12.60 21.16 19.30
N ALA A 596 -12.59 20.16 20.19
CA ALA A 596 -11.44 19.88 21.05
C ALA A 596 -10.25 19.25 20.32
N ASN A 597 -10.50 18.49 19.24
CA ASN A 597 -9.47 17.65 18.61
C ASN A 597 -9.14 18.03 17.16
N GLY A 598 -9.96 18.87 16.51
CA GLY A 598 -9.70 19.36 15.15
C GLY A 598 -9.60 18.25 14.10
N TYR A 599 -10.41 17.20 14.19
CA TYR A 599 -10.30 16.06 13.27
C TYR A 599 -10.47 16.49 11.79
N PRO A 600 -9.64 16.00 10.88
CA PRO A 600 -9.78 16.27 9.45
C PRO A 600 -11.09 15.68 8.89
N LEU A 601 -11.70 16.39 7.94
CA LEU A 601 -12.95 15.97 7.27
C LEU A 601 -12.64 14.97 6.14
N GLU A 602 -12.15 13.80 6.51
CA GLU A 602 -11.77 12.72 5.59
C GLU A 602 -12.65 11.47 5.77
N PHE A 603 -12.41 10.41 4.97
CA PHE A 603 -13.24 9.20 4.96
C PHE A 603 -13.37 8.54 6.35
N GLY A 604 -12.33 8.64 7.18
CA GLY A 604 -12.31 8.10 8.55
C GLY A 604 -13.03 8.96 9.60
N TRP A 605 -13.49 10.17 9.26
CA TRP A 605 -13.99 11.15 10.23
C TRP A 605 -15.11 10.60 11.13
N ALA A 606 -16.06 9.85 10.56
CA ALA A 606 -17.18 9.29 11.31
C ALA A 606 -16.74 8.30 12.41
N GLY A 607 -15.62 7.59 12.21
CA GLY A 607 -15.09 6.61 13.17
C GLY A 607 -14.62 7.23 14.48
N HIS A 608 -14.36 8.54 14.52
CA HIS A 608 -14.07 9.23 15.78
C HIS A 608 -15.30 9.36 16.70
N PHE A 609 -16.51 9.08 16.21
CA PHE A 609 -17.76 9.34 16.93
C PHE A 609 -18.59 8.08 17.21
N ASP A 610 -18.00 6.89 17.21
CA ASP A 610 -18.71 5.61 17.41
C ASP A 610 -19.63 5.59 18.64
N ARG A 611 -19.26 6.28 19.72
CA ARG A 611 -20.08 6.38 20.93
C ARG A 611 -21.41 7.12 20.73
N ALA A 612 -21.50 8.01 19.75
CA ALA A 612 -22.73 8.72 19.39
C ALA A 612 -23.70 7.83 18.60
N HIS A 613 -23.24 6.72 18.02
CA HIS A 613 -24.07 5.83 17.20
C HIS A 613 -25.27 5.28 17.97
N TRP A 614 -25.02 4.66 19.14
CA TRP A 614 -26.09 4.00 19.91
C TRP A 614 -27.16 4.96 20.44
N PRO A 615 -26.82 6.10 21.07
CA PRO A 615 -27.82 7.11 21.46
C PRO A 615 -28.66 7.62 20.29
N THR A 616 -28.02 7.85 19.13
CA THR A 616 -28.71 8.34 17.93
C THR A 616 -29.68 7.30 17.38
N MET A 617 -29.24 6.04 17.27
CA MET A 617 -30.08 4.94 16.78
C MET A 617 -31.26 4.65 17.73
N LEU A 618 -31.03 4.68 19.04
CA LEU A 618 -32.10 4.58 20.03
C LEU A 618 -33.12 5.72 19.84
N ALA A 619 -32.66 6.96 19.69
CA ALA A 619 -33.55 8.08 19.46
C ALA A 619 -34.43 7.91 18.20
N TYR A 620 -33.88 7.40 17.09
CA TYR A 620 -34.69 7.08 15.91
C TYR A 620 -35.77 6.04 16.17
N CYS A 621 -35.46 4.99 16.94
CA CYS A 621 -36.49 4.03 17.36
C CYS A 621 -37.56 4.69 18.24
N LEU A 622 -37.17 5.57 19.18
CA LEU A 622 -38.10 6.29 20.04
C LEU A 622 -38.98 7.28 19.25
N ILE A 623 -38.50 7.87 18.16
CA ILE A 623 -39.34 8.63 17.21
C ILE A 623 -40.42 7.72 16.59
N GLY A 624 -40.05 6.51 16.18
CA GLY A 624 -41.01 5.52 15.68
C GLY A 624 -42.05 5.15 16.74
N VAL A 625 -41.63 4.98 17.99
CA VAL A 625 -42.53 4.73 19.13
C VAL A 625 -43.44 5.93 19.39
N GLU A 626 -42.93 7.16 19.29
CA GLU A 626 -43.73 8.38 19.43
C GLU A 626 -44.88 8.41 18.43
N CYS A 627 -44.59 8.15 17.15
CA CYS A 627 -45.62 8.05 16.11
C CYS A 627 -46.65 6.96 16.46
N LEU A 628 -46.22 5.79 16.93
CA LEU A 628 -47.12 4.71 17.33
C LEU A 628 -48.02 5.11 18.52
N VAL A 629 -47.44 5.73 19.55
CA VAL A 629 -48.15 6.17 20.75
C VAL A 629 -49.17 7.25 20.40
N GLU A 630 -48.81 8.22 19.55
CA GLU A 630 -49.72 9.25 19.08
C GLU A 630 -50.92 8.65 18.35
N VAL A 631 -50.68 7.69 17.44
CA VAL A 631 -51.75 7.01 16.70
C VAL A 631 -52.68 6.23 17.63
N LEU A 632 -52.13 5.47 18.58
CA LEU A 632 -52.92 4.59 19.45
C LEU A 632 -53.66 5.37 20.53
N ARG A 633 -53.00 6.33 21.19
CA ARG A 633 -53.59 7.10 22.31
C ARG A 633 -54.40 8.29 21.85
N GLY A 634 -53.83 9.10 20.95
CA GLY A 634 -54.42 10.36 20.46
C GLY A 634 -55.47 10.15 19.37
N GLY A 635 -55.40 9.01 18.65
CA GLY A 635 -56.23 8.71 17.51
C GLY A 635 -55.81 9.49 16.26
N TRP A 636 -55.94 8.87 15.07
CA TRP A 636 -55.52 9.44 13.78
C TRP A 636 -56.18 10.78 13.38
N ARG A 637 -57.18 11.22 14.16
CA ARG A 637 -57.81 12.54 14.06
C ARG A 637 -58.15 13.00 15.47
N ARG A 638 -57.61 14.15 15.87
CA ARG A 638 -57.95 14.86 17.11
C ARG A 638 -59.46 15.11 17.17
N SER A 639 -60.20 14.14 17.69
CA SER A 639 -61.62 14.28 17.96
C SER A 639 -61.75 14.95 19.33
N VAL A 640 -61.89 16.28 19.26
CA VAL A 640 -62.67 17.09 20.20
C VAL A 640 -62.22 16.97 21.66
N LEU A 641 -61.36 17.90 22.09
CA LEU A 641 -61.44 18.45 23.44
C LEU A 641 -62.82 19.10 23.57
N ARG A 642 -63.73 18.48 24.32
CA ARG A 642 -64.97 19.11 24.77
C ARG A 642 -64.78 19.46 26.24
N HIS A 643 -64.98 20.74 26.54
CA HIS A 643 -65.21 21.26 27.88
C HIS A 643 -66.29 20.47 28.62
N SER A 644 -65.94 20.06 29.83
CA SER A 644 -66.70 20.35 31.06
C SER A 644 -65.75 20.17 32.23
#